data_AF-A0A1H1HDH5-F1
#
_entry.id   AF-A0A1H1HDH5-F1
#
_cell.length_a   1.000
_cell.length_b   1.000
_cell.length_c   1.000
_cell.angle_alpha   90.00
_cell.angle_beta   90.00
_cell.angle_gamma   90.00
#
_symmetry.space_group_name_H-M   'P 1'
#
loop_
_entity.id
_entity.type
_entity.pdbx_description
1 polymer ?
#
loop_
_entity_poly.entity_id
_entity_poly.type
_entity_poly.pdbx_seq_one_letter_code
_entity_poly.pdbx_strand_id
1 'polypeptide(L)'
;MNIRLSLFMISDWRVGTGTGIHGYVDQLVQRDTRDLGRVPGPPIVPAKTLIGVWRDSCEVAAYALDSGPTGVWHDWLEFLFGGQYTTSDTALRPAALAIQGALRLPDRLTNLLRRKPQVASAVTFRKPGVAIDPETGTAKTDMLRFEEMARAGVTLTGEGRIEGFEKLDDRQRQAAIALLSAGARLLETIGGNRRRGSGRCRLTVEGEGFTPEWTMPEGEIAAPPSALPYSVQDRPRPVARERRPGWERVELVITVKEPVLVAAAVRGNLVEGMSHLPGWCLMPEVARRLGDSAHALVRTGDLVVTAAFPQSPIGGRTLPVPRVLVHEKGDPTAVVGNRMAGATGEGKSCRNGYIAPEEKRIVLPETTVRMHNTISDDVQRPLRKIGGVYVYRALAAGTVLRGEVRVRAGLMEPGWEKALTGQWRVGRSSKDDYGQVSVEARPLGPIRQDGGSGDVLRVWLLSDLLVRDERLRPSTRIADAGRVLERALTEAGATGVQLEPVTETSDGRVTVAVGVNRTESWHRGWGLPRPTLYGLAAGSCLTFAVKGGPIDPAALAEVRAAGIGERRAEGFGQVEFDHELLTEPVAAPKEPSEESSHHDTKPAPEEPLTPGEDGHQSARIFERAAWRAEIHRAAERFMADPEKRSKIVPSGVSSSQLNALREITADPSSAGNRLDWLIRDKAGRSAWPEDAKRTVTELFTDPDRIWTLLELPENELVITTDGVRELRAELRGEAIRVFVQACLAAHARDEAMRQSRYEEAGERSSA
;
A
#
# COMPACT_ATOMS: atom_id res chain seq x y z
N MET A 1 -17.08 -17.67 -4.09
CA MET A 1 -16.98 -17.76 -2.62
C MET A 1 -15.99 -16.77 -2.05
N ASN A 2 -16.43 -15.97 -1.07
CA ASN A 2 -15.59 -15.14 -0.21
C ASN A 2 -15.19 -15.92 1.05
N ILE A 3 -14.00 -15.67 1.57
CA ILE A 3 -13.48 -16.26 2.81
C ILE A 3 -12.94 -15.17 3.73
N ARG A 4 -13.00 -15.39 5.04
CA ARG A 4 -12.35 -14.56 6.06
C ARG A 4 -11.13 -15.30 6.60
N LEU A 5 -10.04 -14.57 6.77
CA LEU A 5 -8.76 -15.07 7.26
C LEU A 5 -8.45 -14.40 8.59
N SER A 6 -8.07 -15.19 9.58
CA SER A 6 -7.65 -14.71 10.89
C SER A 6 -6.30 -15.33 11.24
N LEU A 7 -5.27 -14.50 11.38
CA LEU A 7 -3.90 -14.91 11.68
C LEU A 7 -3.54 -14.45 13.10
N PHE A 8 -3.54 -15.39 14.04
CA PHE A 8 -3.16 -15.14 15.43
C PHE A 8 -1.64 -15.29 15.60
N MET A 9 -0.97 -14.26 16.09
CA MET A 9 0.47 -14.25 16.32
C MET A 9 0.79 -14.75 17.73
N ILE A 10 1.38 -15.94 17.82
CA ILE A 10 1.74 -16.59 19.09
C ILE A 10 3.03 -16.01 19.66
N SER A 11 3.99 -15.65 18.80
CA SER A 11 5.26 -15.03 19.19
C SER A 11 5.47 -13.68 18.49
N ASP A 12 6.46 -12.93 18.97
CA ASP A 12 6.86 -11.69 18.30
C ASP A 12 7.30 -11.99 16.88
N TRP A 13 7.03 -11.06 15.98
CA TRP A 13 7.12 -11.31 14.55
C TRP A 13 7.64 -10.12 13.79
N ARG A 14 8.09 -10.39 12.56
CA ARG A 14 8.50 -9.36 11.62
C ARG A 14 8.28 -9.84 10.20
N VAL A 15 7.67 -8.99 9.39
CA VAL A 15 7.58 -9.19 7.95
C VAL A 15 8.03 -7.89 7.31
N GLY A 16 9.23 -7.89 6.74
CA GLY A 16 9.83 -6.70 6.18
C GLY A 16 11.23 -6.99 5.64
N THR A 17 11.68 -6.11 4.76
CA THR A 17 12.94 -6.27 4.01
C THR A 17 14.00 -5.24 4.42
N GLY A 18 13.71 -4.34 5.38
CA GLY A 18 14.71 -3.42 5.95
C GLY A 18 14.78 -2.05 5.27
N THR A 19 13.67 -1.48 4.80
CA THR A 19 13.69 -0.14 4.20
C THR A 19 13.88 0.95 5.26
N GLY A 20 15.13 1.34 5.55
CA GLY A 20 15.48 2.41 6.49
C GLY A 20 16.24 3.57 5.83
N ILE A 21 16.20 4.75 6.45
CA ILE A 21 17.08 5.89 6.12
C ILE A 21 18.49 5.54 6.60
N HIS A 22 19.49 5.75 5.74
CA HIS A 22 20.90 5.50 6.04
C HIS A 22 21.29 6.14 7.40
N GLY A 23 21.78 5.34 8.35
CA GLY A 23 22.15 5.80 9.71
C GLY A 23 21.10 5.54 10.82
N TYR A 24 19.93 4.99 10.48
CA TYR A 24 18.91 4.56 11.44
C TYR A 24 18.69 3.04 11.41
N VAL A 25 17.91 2.51 12.38
CA VAL A 25 17.55 1.09 12.49
C VAL A 25 16.77 0.63 11.25
N ASP A 26 17.10 -0.56 10.74
CA ASP A 26 16.36 -1.18 9.63
C ASP A 26 14.87 -1.35 9.98
N GLN A 27 13.99 -0.84 9.12
CA GLN A 27 12.55 -1.07 9.26
C GLN A 27 12.22 -2.50 8.83
N LEU A 28 12.10 -3.40 9.81
CA LEU A 28 11.90 -4.84 9.59
C LEU A 28 10.43 -5.25 9.75
N VAL A 29 9.56 -4.32 10.15
CA VAL A 29 8.12 -4.50 10.23
C VAL A 29 7.43 -3.65 9.16
N GLN A 30 6.71 -4.31 8.25
CA GLN A 30 5.80 -3.63 7.31
C GLN A 30 4.59 -3.08 8.04
N ARG A 31 4.17 -1.88 7.62
CA ARG A 31 3.12 -1.10 8.26
C ARG A 31 2.00 -0.77 7.29
N ASP A 32 0.82 -0.54 7.85
CA ASP A 32 -0.32 -0.03 7.10
C ASP A 32 -0.01 1.38 6.55
N THR A 33 -0.16 1.56 5.23
CA THR A 33 0.04 2.84 4.53
C THR A 33 -1.25 3.45 4.01
N ARG A 34 -2.43 2.95 4.43
CA ARG A 34 -3.74 3.43 3.94
C ARG A 34 -4.00 4.90 4.26
N ASP A 35 -3.33 5.46 5.26
CA ASP A 35 -3.31 6.90 5.53
C ASP A 35 -1.93 7.32 6.07
N LEU A 36 -1.26 8.24 5.38
CA LEU A 36 0.05 8.77 5.73
C LEU A 36 -0.07 9.81 6.86
N GLY A 37 -0.39 9.36 8.08
CA GLY A 37 -0.36 10.20 9.28
C GLY A 37 1.05 10.43 9.82
N ARG A 38 1.18 11.34 10.80
CA ARG A 38 2.46 11.64 11.50
C ARG A 38 2.97 10.51 12.41
N VAL A 39 2.19 9.45 12.62
CA VAL A 39 2.50 8.33 13.53
C VAL A 39 2.76 7.07 12.71
N PRO A 40 3.73 6.20 13.08
CA PRO A 40 3.95 4.94 12.39
C PRO A 40 2.66 4.10 12.34
N GLY A 41 2.26 3.65 11.15
CA GLY A 41 1.10 2.79 10.99
C GLY A 41 1.25 1.45 11.75
N PRO A 42 0.13 0.79 12.10
CA PRO A 42 0.17 -0.52 12.73
C PRO A 42 0.83 -1.57 11.81
N PRO A 43 1.38 -2.65 12.38
CA PRO A 43 2.03 -3.70 11.63
C PRO A 43 1.01 -4.49 10.80
N ILE A 44 1.44 -4.98 9.64
CA ILE A 44 0.61 -5.76 8.71
C ILE A 44 1.33 -7.04 8.29
N VAL A 45 0.55 -8.06 7.92
CA VAL A 45 1.07 -9.24 7.24
C VAL A 45 0.65 -9.16 5.76
N PRO A 46 1.59 -8.95 4.83
CA PRO A 46 1.27 -8.84 3.41
C PRO A 46 0.61 -10.13 2.89
N ALA A 47 -0.43 -10.00 2.07
CA ALA A 47 -1.09 -11.10 1.36
C ALA A 47 -0.07 -11.96 0.62
N LYS A 48 0.93 -11.35 -0.03
CA LYS A 48 1.96 -12.09 -0.75
C LYS A 48 2.77 -13.00 0.15
N THR A 49 3.05 -12.54 1.38
CA THR A 49 3.78 -13.35 2.37
C THR A 49 2.90 -14.51 2.83
N LEU A 50 1.63 -14.24 3.15
CA LEU A 50 0.71 -15.28 3.58
C LEU A 50 0.45 -16.32 2.48
N ILE A 51 0.18 -15.90 1.24
CA ILE A 51 -0.04 -16.78 0.09
C ILE A 51 1.16 -17.69 -0.15
N GLY A 52 2.39 -17.15 -0.06
CA GLY A 52 3.60 -17.95 -0.21
C GLY A 52 3.69 -19.05 0.85
N VAL A 53 3.62 -18.67 2.13
CA VAL A 53 3.73 -19.65 3.23
C VAL A 53 2.56 -20.63 3.28
N TRP A 54 1.35 -20.18 2.93
CA TRP A 54 0.18 -21.04 2.88
C TRP A 54 0.27 -22.02 1.71
N ARG A 55 0.80 -21.60 0.56
CA ARG A 55 1.14 -22.51 -0.54
C ARG A 55 2.14 -23.57 -0.08
N ASP A 56 3.25 -23.19 0.56
CA ASP A 56 4.26 -24.14 1.07
C ASP A 56 3.59 -25.19 1.98
N SER A 57 2.67 -24.75 2.83
CA SER A 57 1.95 -25.63 3.77
C SER A 57 0.94 -26.55 3.05
N CYS A 58 0.25 -26.04 2.03
CA CYS A 58 -0.60 -26.84 1.15
C CYS A 58 0.20 -27.84 0.30
N GLU A 59 1.43 -27.50 -0.09
CA GLU A 59 2.33 -28.39 -0.84
C GLU A 59 2.77 -29.57 0.03
N VAL A 60 3.09 -29.33 1.31
CA VAL A 60 3.33 -30.40 2.29
C VAL A 60 2.09 -31.29 2.46
N ALA A 61 0.90 -30.70 2.54
CA ALA A 61 -0.34 -31.46 2.59
C ALA A 61 -0.54 -32.30 1.32
N ALA A 62 -0.39 -31.71 0.13
CA ALA A 62 -0.54 -32.39 -1.15
C ALA A 62 0.45 -33.55 -1.28
N TYR A 63 1.71 -33.36 -0.89
CA TYR A 63 2.73 -34.41 -0.87
C TYR A 63 2.31 -35.61 -0.01
N ALA A 64 1.80 -35.35 1.19
CA ALA A 64 1.32 -36.40 2.07
C ALA A 64 0.08 -37.11 1.52
N LEU A 65 -0.84 -36.37 0.90
CA LEU A 65 -2.11 -36.90 0.38
C LEU A 65 -1.95 -37.67 -0.94
N ASP A 66 -1.06 -37.23 -1.83
CA ASP A 66 -0.74 -37.90 -3.08
C ASP A 66 0.33 -39.01 -2.90
N SER A 67 0.91 -39.14 -1.69
CA SER A 67 2.04 -40.04 -1.41
C SER A 67 3.25 -39.81 -2.33
N GLY A 68 3.49 -38.57 -2.73
CA GLY A 68 4.55 -38.21 -3.67
C GLY A 68 4.41 -36.78 -4.22
N PRO A 69 5.30 -36.36 -5.14
CA PRO A 69 5.34 -34.99 -5.67
C PRO A 69 4.34 -34.70 -6.80
N THR A 70 3.46 -35.63 -7.12
CA THR A 70 2.50 -35.53 -8.23
C THR A 70 1.21 -36.26 -7.89
N GLY A 71 0.07 -35.69 -8.26
CA GLY A 71 -1.25 -36.30 -8.09
C GLY A 71 -2.35 -35.25 -8.09
N VAL A 72 -3.57 -35.68 -7.78
CA VAL A 72 -4.77 -34.82 -7.84
C VAL A 72 -4.69 -33.65 -6.87
N TRP A 73 -4.02 -33.82 -5.72
CA TRP A 73 -3.86 -32.73 -4.76
C TRP A 73 -2.83 -31.70 -5.22
N HIS A 74 -1.78 -32.12 -5.94
CA HIS A 74 -0.88 -31.20 -6.64
C HIS A 74 -1.60 -30.43 -7.77
N ASP A 75 -2.51 -31.09 -8.51
CA ASP A 75 -3.32 -30.39 -9.52
C ASP A 75 -4.19 -29.30 -8.87
N TRP A 76 -4.78 -29.59 -7.70
CA TRP A 76 -5.51 -28.61 -6.90
C TRP A 76 -4.61 -27.49 -6.35
N LEU A 77 -3.39 -27.80 -5.93
CA LEU A 77 -2.40 -26.81 -5.52
C LEU A 77 -2.11 -25.82 -6.66
N GLU A 78 -1.91 -26.32 -7.88
CA GLU A 78 -1.70 -25.49 -9.07
C GLU A 78 -2.96 -24.70 -9.46
N PHE A 79 -4.15 -25.28 -9.34
CA PHE A 79 -5.41 -24.57 -9.56
C PHE A 79 -5.57 -23.39 -8.61
N LEU A 80 -5.38 -23.62 -7.31
CA LEU A 80 -5.64 -22.62 -6.28
C LEU A 80 -4.56 -21.54 -6.25
N PHE A 81 -3.28 -21.92 -6.29
CA PHE A 81 -2.16 -20.99 -6.11
C PHE A 81 -1.48 -20.55 -7.42
N GLY A 82 -1.84 -21.15 -8.55
CA GLY A 82 -1.27 -20.92 -9.88
C GLY A 82 -0.03 -21.79 -10.17
N GLY A 83 0.34 -21.90 -11.46
CA GLY A 83 1.55 -22.62 -11.89
C GLY A 83 2.86 -21.87 -11.56
N GLN A 84 3.97 -22.61 -11.41
CA GLN A 84 5.31 -22.04 -11.20
C GLN A 84 6.10 -21.96 -12.51
N TYR A 85 6.89 -20.89 -12.69
CA TYR A 85 7.65 -20.61 -13.92
C TYR A 85 8.77 -21.63 -14.22
N THR A 86 9.14 -22.48 -13.26
CA THR A 86 10.34 -23.32 -13.34
C THR A 86 10.06 -24.76 -13.77
N THR A 87 8.79 -25.18 -13.88
CA THR A 87 8.44 -26.60 -14.00
C THR A 87 7.60 -26.99 -15.22
N SER A 88 7.12 -26.06 -16.05
CA SER A 88 6.14 -26.41 -17.10
C SER A 88 6.49 -25.92 -18.52
N ASP A 89 6.54 -26.86 -19.46
CA ASP A 89 6.41 -26.61 -20.92
C ASP A 89 4.97 -26.24 -21.32
N THR A 90 4.02 -26.35 -20.39
CA THR A 90 2.61 -25.98 -20.55
C THR A 90 2.34 -24.53 -20.13
N ALA A 91 1.28 -23.95 -20.70
CA ALA A 91 0.85 -22.59 -20.42
C ALA A 91 0.53 -22.39 -18.93
N LEU A 92 1.19 -21.41 -18.30
CA LEU A 92 1.02 -21.09 -16.88
C LEU A 92 -0.44 -20.77 -16.54
N ARG A 93 -0.97 -21.50 -15.54
CA ARG A 93 -2.32 -21.27 -15.03
C ARG A 93 -2.36 -20.12 -13.99
N PRO A 94 -3.26 -19.15 -14.12
CA PRO A 94 -3.56 -18.18 -13.06
C PRO A 94 -4.10 -18.85 -11.79
N ALA A 95 -3.77 -18.28 -10.64
CA ALA A 95 -4.30 -18.69 -9.33
C ALA A 95 -5.81 -18.41 -9.22
N ALA A 96 -6.58 -19.38 -8.74
CA ALA A 96 -7.99 -19.19 -8.38
C ALA A 96 -8.16 -18.48 -7.02
N LEU A 97 -7.23 -18.71 -6.07
CA LEU A 97 -7.24 -18.03 -4.77
C LEU A 97 -6.64 -16.63 -4.89
N ALA A 98 -7.33 -15.64 -4.34
CA ALA A 98 -6.83 -14.28 -4.19
C ALA A 98 -7.14 -13.74 -2.79
N ILE A 99 -6.16 -13.13 -2.14
CA ILE A 99 -6.35 -12.43 -0.85
C ILE A 99 -6.57 -10.94 -1.13
N GLN A 100 -7.52 -10.33 -0.43
CA GLN A 100 -7.84 -8.91 -0.48
C GLN A 100 -6.88 -8.14 0.44
N GLY A 101 -5.65 -7.97 -0.05
CA GLY A 101 -4.65 -7.17 0.62
C GLY A 101 -4.01 -7.79 1.85
N ALA A 102 -3.19 -6.98 2.50
CA ALA A 102 -2.55 -7.37 3.74
C ALA A 102 -3.58 -7.66 4.84
N LEU A 103 -3.26 -8.62 5.69
CA LEU A 103 -3.97 -8.86 6.95
C LEU A 103 -3.58 -7.76 7.96
N ARG A 104 -4.56 -7.27 8.71
CA ARG A 104 -4.48 -6.04 9.50
C ARG A 104 -5.09 -6.21 10.88
N LEU A 105 -4.69 -5.35 11.80
CA LEU A 105 -5.44 -5.18 13.04
C LEU A 105 -6.84 -4.64 12.75
N PRO A 106 -7.84 -4.90 13.62
CA PRO A 106 -9.19 -4.36 13.47
C PRO A 106 -9.18 -2.84 13.22
N ASP A 107 -10.05 -2.37 12.32
CA ASP A 107 -10.01 -0.97 11.85
C ASP A 107 -10.24 0.04 13.00
N ARG A 108 -11.15 -0.26 13.95
CA ARG A 108 -11.39 0.59 15.13
C ARG A 108 -10.15 0.71 16.02
N LEU A 109 -9.44 -0.40 16.26
CA LEU A 109 -8.17 -0.39 16.99
C LEU A 109 -7.12 0.44 16.24
N THR A 110 -7.02 0.24 14.93
CA THR A 110 -6.10 1.00 14.07
C THR A 110 -6.36 2.51 14.15
N ASN A 111 -7.63 2.93 14.10
CA ASN A 111 -8.00 4.34 14.21
C ASN A 111 -7.66 4.94 15.58
N LEU A 112 -7.93 4.21 16.66
CA LEU A 112 -7.58 4.65 18.03
C LEU A 112 -6.06 4.80 18.20
N LEU A 113 -5.26 3.86 17.68
CA LEU A 113 -3.80 3.95 17.70
C LEU A 113 -3.29 5.22 17.01
N ARG A 114 -3.88 5.61 15.87
CA ARG A 114 -3.51 6.86 15.17
C ARG A 114 -3.65 8.11 16.04
N ARG A 115 -4.62 8.11 16.96
CA ARG A 115 -4.90 9.23 17.87
C ARG A 115 -4.09 9.18 19.17
N LYS A 116 -3.44 8.06 19.48
CA LYS A 116 -2.64 7.85 20.71
C LYS A 116 -1.20 7.47 20.36
N PRO A 117 -0.33 8.44 20.05
CA PRO A 117 1.04 8.19 19.60
C PRO A 117 1.86 7.33 20.57
N GLN A 118 1.69 7.49 21.89
CA GLN A 118 2.40 6.67 22.87
C GLN A 118 2.04 5.19 22.75
N VAL A 119 0.75 4.87 22.64
CA VAL A 119 0.27 3.49 22.46
C VAL A 119 0.70 2.93 21.11
N ALA A 120 0.57 3.72 20.03
CA ALA A 120 1.02 3.33 18.69
C ALA A 120 2.52 3.00 18.64
N SER A 121 3.36 3.81 19.30
CA SER A 121 4.80 3.56 19.38
C SER A 121 5.14 2.24 20.07
N ALA A 122 4.28 1.78 20.98
CA ALA A 122 4.45 0.56 21.75
C ALA A 122 4.02 -0.71 20.98
N VAL A 123 3.38 -0.59 19.82
CA VAL A 123 2.95 -1.74 18.99
C VAL A 123 4.15 -2.56 18.48
N THR A 124 5.28 -1.89 18.26
CA THR A 124 6.56 -2.49 17.88
C THR A 124 7.62 -2.21 18.95
N PHE A 125 8.69 -3.00 18.97
CA PHE A 125 9.82 -2.77 19.86
C PHE A 125 11.13 -3.19 19.19
N ARG A 126 12.26 -2.77 19.78
CA ARG A 126 13.60 -3.16 19.33
C ARG A 126 14.08 -4.33 20.16
N LYS A 127 14.29 -5.47 19.51
CA LYS A 127 14.87 -6.67 20.13
C LYS A 127 16.38 -6.66 19.92
N PRO A 128 17.20 -6.55 20.99
CA PRO A 128 18.63 -6.77 20.86
C PRO A 128 18.92 -8.23 20.54
N GLY A 129 19.93 -8.47 19.72
CA GLY A 129 20.43 -9.80 19.39
C GLY A 129 21.94 -9.78 19.24
N VAL A 130 22.57 -10.92 19.53
CA VAL A 130 24.01 -11.12 19.34
C VAL A 130 24.25 -12.49 18.72
N ALA A 131 25.29 -12.62 17.92
CA ALA A 131 25.74 -13.94 17.46
C ALA A 131 26.44 -14.67 18.60
N ILE A 132 26.16 -15.95 18.78
CA ILE A 132 26.87 -16.79 19.75
C ILE A 132 28.04 -17.44 19.04
N ASP A 133 29.22 -17.33 19.65
CA ASP A 133 30.41 -18.02 19.19
C ASP A 133 30.24 -19.53 19.46
N PRO A 134 30.33 -20.38 18.42
CA PRO A 134 30.10 -21.82 18.57
C PRO A 134 31.20 -22.53 19.37
N GLU A 135 32.41 -21.97 19.47
CA GLU A 135 33.52 -22.56 20.22
C GLU A 135 33.44 -22.21 21.71
N THR A 136 33.18 -20.94 22.04
CA THR A 136 33.20 -20.47 23.43
C THR A 136 31.82 -20.49 24.10
N GLY A 137 30.74 -20.52 23.32
CA GLY A 137 29.37 -20.35 23.82
C GLY A 137 29.05 -18.92 24.29
N THR A 138 29.96 -17.96 24.10
CA THR A 138 29.75 -16.56 24.52
C THR A 138 29.25 -15.70 23.37
N ALA A 139 28.80 -14.49 23.70
CA ALA A 139 28.51 -13.47 22.69
C ALA A 139 29.77 -13.18 21.86
N LYS A 140 29.64 -13.24 20.53
CA LYS A 140 30.73 -12.90 19.60
C LYS A 140 30.95 -11.38 19.60
N THR A 141 32.22 -10.97 19.65
CA THR A 141 32.63 -9.55 19.62
C THR A 141 32.08 -8.84 18.39
N ASP A 142 31.65 -7.59 18.55
CA ASP A 142 31.12 -6.70 17.50
C ASP A 142 29.92 -7.24 16.71
N MET A 143 29.11 -8.12 17.33
CA MET A 143 27.93 -8.72 16.70
C MET A 143 26.61 -8.30 17.35
N LEU A 144 26.58 -7.21 18.12
CA LEU A 144 25.34 -6.63 18.65
C LEU A 144 24.53 -6.02 17.50
N ARG A 145 23.25 -6.41 17.41
CA ARG A 145 22.30 -5.89 16.45
C ARG A 145 20.95 -5.65 17.10
N PHE A 146 20.18 -4.74 16.52
CA PHE A 146 18.81 -4.45 16.96
C PHE A 146 17.86 -4.76 15.82
N GLU A 147 16.86 -5.58 16.09
CA GLU A 147 15.83 -5.94 15.13
C GLU A 147 14.49 -5.34 15.58
N GLU A 148 13.83 -4.62 14.68
CA GLU A 148 12.44 -4.20 14.92
C GLU A 148 11.51 -5.42 14.87
N MET A 149 10.67 -5.56 15.88
CA MET A 149 9.71 -6.66 16.05
C MET A 149 8.32 -6.11 16.38
N ALA A 150 7.29 -6.69 15.79
CA ALA A 150 5.91 -6.52 16.20
C ALA A 150 5.57 -7.48 17.34
N ARG A 151 4.72 -7.03 18.27
CA ARG A 151 4.38 -7.80 19.47
C ARG A 151 3.48 -9.00 19.16
N ALA A 152 3.69 -10.08 19.90
CA ALA A 152 2.83 -11.26 19.95
C ALA A 152 1.45 -10.98 20.58
N GLY A 153 0.56 -11.98 20.50
CA GLY A 153 -0.74 -12.01 21.17
C GLY A 153 -1.85 -11.28 20.43
N VAL A 154 -1.62 -10.89 19.17
CA VAL A 154 -2.55 -10.12 18.36
C VAL A 154 -3.09 -10.96 17.19
N THR A 155 -4.32 -10.66 16.77
CA THR A 155 -4.93 -11.25 15.58
C THR A 155 -4.94 -10.24 14.45
N LEU A 156 -4.41 -10.62 13.29
CA LEU A 156 -4.57 -9.87 12.05
C LEU A 156 -5.64 -10.54 11.20
N THR A 157 -6.60 -9.76 10.70
CA THR A 157 -7.71 -10.25 9.89
C THR A 157 -7.59 -9.76 8.45
N GLY A 158 -8.13 -10.53 7.52
CA GLY A 158 -8.20 -10.20 6.10
C GLY A 158 -9.31 -10.98 5.41
N GLU A 159 -9.55 -10.65 4.15
CA GLU A 159 -10.54 -11.33 3.32
C GLU A 159 -9.86 -11.99 2.13
N GLY A 160 -10.46 -13.04 1.61
CA GLY A 160 -10.02 -13.71 0.39
C GLY A 160 -11.21 -14.11 -0.46
N ARG A 161 -10.92 -14.57 -1.68
CA ARG A 161 -11.91 -15.14 -2.58
C ARG A 161 -11.32 -16.28 -3.40
N ILE A 162 -12.17 -17.23 -3.74
CA ILE A 162 -11.87 -18.28 -4.72
C ILE A 162 -12.65 -17.97 -6.00
N GLU A 163 -11.90 -17.61 -7.05
CA GLU A 163 -12.45 -17.27 -8.36
C GLU A 163 -13.06 -18.50 -9.03
N GLY A 164 -14.26 -18.33 -9.58
CA GLY A 164 -14.96 -19.42 -10.28
C GLY A 164 -15.46 -20.54 -9.36
N PHE A 165 -15.42 -20.37 -8.03
CA PHE A 165 -15.90 -21.37 -7.08
C PHE A 165 -17.35 -21.80 -7.34
N GLU A 166 -18.21 -20.86 -7.74
CA GLU A 166 -19.62 -21.14 -8.07
C GLU A 166 -19.77 -22.09 -9.27
N LYS A 167 -18.74 -22.22 -10.11
CA LYS A 167 -18.71 -23.10 -11.29
C LYS A 167 -18.18 -24.50 -10.99
N LEU A 168 -17.65 -24.72 -9.79
CA LEU A 168 -17.20 -26.02 -9.32
C LEU A 168 -18.40 -26.85 -8.89
N ASP A 169 -18.38 -28.14 -9.18
CA ASP A 169 -19.32 -29.10 -8.59
C ASP A 169 -19.03 -29.32 -7.09
N ASP A 170 -19.94 -29.98 -6.39
CA ASP A 170 -19.84 -30.15 -4.94
C ASP A 170 -18.58 -30.93 -4.50
N ARG A 171 -18.15 -31.93 -5.27
CA ARG A 171 -16.94 -32.71 -4.97
C ARG A 171 -15.68 -31.87 -5.17
N GLN A 172 -15.65 -31.08 -6.23
CA GLN A 172 -14.59 -30.13 -6.51
C GLN A 172 -14.50 -29.03 -5.43
N ARG A 173 -15.64 -28.52 -4.96
CA ARG A 173 -15.69 -27.56 -3.84
C ARG A 173 -15.12 -28.15 -2.56
N GLN A 174 -15.50 -29.38 -2.22
CA GLN A 174 -14.99 -30.10 -1.05
C GLN A 174 -13.47 -30.33 -1.12
N ALA A 175 -12.95 -30.75 -2.28
CA ALA A 175 -11.50 -30.91 -2.48
C ALA A 175 -10.74 -29.60 -2.30
N ALA A 176 -11.22 -28.50 -2.90
CA ALA A 176 -10.61 -27.18 -2.73
C ALA A 176 -10.56 -26.73 -1.25
N ILE A 177 -11.67 -26.88 -0.53
CA ILE A 177 -11.78 -26.54 0.89
C ILE A 177 -10.86 -27.42 1.74
N ALA A 178 -10.82 -28.72 1.49
CA ALA A 178 -10.02 -29.67 2.25
C ALA A 178 -8.52 -29.37 2.16
N LEU A 179 -8.01 -29.06 0.95
CA LEU A 179 -6.60 -28.71 0.75
C LEU A 179 -6.23 -27.39 1.45
N LEU A 180 -7.05 -26.35 1.27
CA LEU A 180 -6.84 -25.05 1.92
C LEU A 180 -6.87 -25.16 3.45
N SER A 181 -7.79 -25.95 3.99
CA SER A 181 -7.93 -26.18 5.42
C SER A 181 -6.75 -26.99 5.99
N ALA A 182 -6.27 -28.01 5.27
CA ALA A 182 -5.06 -28.76 5.65
C ALA A 182 -3.84 -27.82 5.73
N GLY A 183 -3.62 -27.03 4.66
CA GLY A 183 -2.51 -26.09 4.62
C GLY A 183 -2.60 -24.99 5.69
N ALA A 184 -3.79 -24.51 6.02
CA ALA A 184 -3.97 -23.52 7.08
C ALA A 184 -3.58 -24.07 8.46
N ARG A 185 -3.86 -25.36 8.72
CA ARG A 185 -3.47 -26.03 9.97
C ARG A 185 -1.99 -26.33 10.07
N LEU A 186 -1.34 -26.64 8.94
CA LEU A 186 0.11 -26.87 8.87
C LEU A 186 0.92 -25.57 8.91
N LEU A 187 0.28 -24.41 8.72
CA LEU A 187 0.92 -23.11 8.80
C LEU A 187 1.16 -22.71 10.26
N GLU A 188 2.39 -22.92 10.74
CA GLU A 188 2.77 -22.62 12.13
C GLU A 188 3.65 -21.38 12.28
N THR A 189 4.26 -20.88 11.20
CA THR A 189 5.22 -19.77 11.27
C THR A 189 5.17 -18.85 10.06
N ILE A 190 5.38 -17.55 10.26
CA ILE A 190 5.39 -16.54 9.21
C ILE A 190 6.48 -15.48 9.43
N GLY A 191 7.00 -14.93 8.33
CA GLY A 191 7.94 -13.81 8.38
C GLY A 191 9.41 -14.18 8.55
N GLY A 192 10.21 -13.17 8.87
CA GLY A 192 11.67 -13.30 8.98
C GLY A 192 12.08 -14.08 10.24
N ASN A 193 13.14 -14.90 10.12
CA ASN A 193 13.60 -15.78 11.20
C ASN A 193 12.54 -16.78 11.70
N ARG A 194 11.56 -17.15 10.86
CA ARG A 194 10.47 -18.09 11.21
C ARG A 194 10.95 -19.43 11.79
N ARG A 195 12.11 -19.92 11.33
CA ARG A 195 12.75 -21.16 11.83
C ARG A 195 13.63 -20.98 13.08
N ARG A 196 13.74 -19.76 13.61
CA ARG A 196 14.56 -19.42 14.81
C ARG A 196 13.69 -18.94 15.97
N GLY A 197 12.41 -19.30 15.97
CA GLY A 197 11.47 -19.03 17.07
C GLY A 197 10.70 -17.71 16.98
N SER A 198 10.96 -16.86 15.97
CA SER A 198 10.12 -15.68 15.69
C SER A 198 8.94 -16.05 14.78
N GLY A 199 7.86 -15.28 14.85
CA GLY A 199 6.75 -15.39 13.91
C GLY A 199 5.88 -16.65 14.03
N ARG A 200 5.86 -17.36 15.16
CA ARG A 200 4.89 -18.44 15.38
C ARG A 200 3.47 -17.89 15.29
N CYS A 201 2.60 -18.59 14.58
CA CYS A 201 1.24 -18.15 14.32
C CYS A 201 0.27 -19.32 14.14
N ARG A 202 -1.02 -18.99 14.08
CA ARG A 202 -2.10 -19.91 13.69
C ARG A 202 -3.00 -19.21 12.68
N LEU A 203 -3.21 -19.83 11.53
CA LEU A 203 -4.16 -19.36 10.52
C LEU A 203 -5.51 -20.07 10.70
N THR A 204 -6.58 -19.29 10.80
CA THR A 204 -7.96 -19.75 10.73
C THR A 204 -8.59 -19.22 9.45
N VAL A 205 -9.35 -20.07 8.77
CA VAL A 205 -10.10 -19.74 7.55
C VAL A 205 -11.57 -19.98 7.82
N GLU A 206 -12.40 -18.98 7.54
CA GLU A 206 -13.84 -19.01 7.70
C GLU A 206 -14.50 -18.75 6.34
N GLY A 207 -15.61 -19.44 6.08
CA GLY A 207 -16.35 -19.33 4.83
C GLY A 207 -17.34 -20.48 4.68
N GLU A 208 -18.15 -20.45 3.63
CA GLU A 208 -19.08 -21.53 3.32
C GLU A 208 -18.33 -22.86 3.17
N GLY A 209 -18.75 -23.88 3.91
CA GLY A 209 -18.14 -25.21 3.91
C GLY A 209 -16.83 -25.35 4.70
N PHE A 210 -16.25 -24.27 5.22
CA PHE A 210 -15.10 -24.36 6.14
C PHE A 210 -15.56 -24.73 7.54
N THR A 211 -14.92 -25.74 8.13
CA THR A 211 -15.15 -26.18 9.51
C THR A 211 -13.87 -26.02 10.36
N PRO A 212 -14.00 -25.79 11.69
CA PRO A 212 -12.84 -25.71 12.58
C PRO A 212 -12.01 -27.00 12.60
N GLU A 213 -12.69 -28.14 12.45
CA GLU A 213 -12.09 -29.45 12.30
C GLU A 213 -11.82 -29.73 10.82
N TRP A 214 -10.63 -30.23 10.52
CA TRP A 214 -10.31 -30.64 9.16
C TRP A 214 -10.92 -32.00 8.88
N THR A 215 -11.59 -32.12 7.74
CA THR A 215 -12.25 -33.34 7.29
C THR A 215 -11.77 -33.70 5.88
N MET A 216 -11.54 -35.00 5.67
CA MET A 216 -11.23 -35.55 4.35
C MET A 216 -12.54 -35.72 3.57
N PRO A 217 -12.63 -35.30 2.29
CA PRO A 217 -13.76 -35.63 1.45
C PRO A 217 -13.91 -37.15 1.30
N GLU A 218 -15.15 -37.64 1.35
CA GLU A 218 -15.43 -39.07 1.15
C GLU A 218 -15.37 -39.45 -0.33
N GLY A 219 -14.77 -40.61 -0.63
CA GLY A 219 -14.71 -41.17 -1.99
C GLY A 219 -13.55 -40.67 -2.84
N GLU A 220 -13.69 -40.81 -4.16
CA GLU A 220 -12.66 -40.40 -5.13
C GLU A 220 -12.62 -38.87 -5.27
N ILE A 221 -11.41 -38.31 -5.20
CA ILE A 221 -11.19 -36.87 -5.28
C ILE A 221 -11.34 -36.40 -6.73
N ALA A 222 -12.31 -35.53 -6.98
CA ALA A 222 -12.53 -34.93 -8.29
C ALA A 222 -11.35 -34.03 -8.67
N ALA A 223 -10.82 -34.19 -9.89
CA ALA A 223 -9.79 -33.32 -10.43
C ALA A 223 -10.30 -31.88 -10.62
N PRO A 224 -9.42 -30.86 -10.52
CA PRO A 224 -9.81 -29.48 -10.80
C PRO A 224 -10.19 -29.31 -12.28
N PRO A 225 -10.95 -28.25 -12.64
CA PRO A 225 -11.30 -27.99 -14.03
C PRO A 225 -10.05 -27.88 -14.92
N SER A 226 -10.04 -28.51 -16.09
CA SER A 226 -8.88 -28.50 -17.01
C SER A 226 -8.90 -27.36 -18.03
N ALA A 227 -10.04 -26.68 -18.21
CA ALA A 227 -10.16 -25.59 -19.18
C ALA A 227 -9.27 -24.40 -18.83
N LEU A 228 -8.55 -23.87 -19.83
CA LEU A 228 -7.80 -22.63 -19.67
C LEU A 228 -8.77 -21.49 -19.33
N PRO A 229 -8.50 -20.67 -18.29
CA PRO A 229 -9.45 -19.66 -17.80
C PRO A 229 -9.78 -18.54 -18.81
N TYR A 230 -9.13 -18.51 -19.97
CA TYR A 230 -9.31 -17.51 -21.03
C TYR A 230 -9.61 -18.11 -22.41
N SER A 231 -10.11 -19.36 -22.50
CA SER A 231 -10.58 -19.88 -23.80
C SER A 231 -11.85 -19.12 -24.22
N VAL A 232 -11.68 -18.02 -24.96
CA VAL A 232 -12.79 -17.35 -25.64
C VAL A 232 -13.10 -18.17 -26.88
N GLN A 233 -14.38 -18.43 -27.16
CA GLN A 233 -14.76 -19.02 -28.46
C GLN A 233 -14.21 -18.13 -29.59
N ASP A 234 -13.60 -18.75 -30.61
CA ASP A 234 -12.83 -18.05 -31.66
C ASP A 234 -13.63 -16.91 -32.34
N ARG A 235 -14.95 -17.07 -32.45
CA ARG A 235 -15.86 -16.04 -32.98
C ARG A 235 -16.95 -15.66 -31.95
N PRO A 236 -17.01 -14.38 -31.53
CA PRO A 236 -18.14 -13.87 -30.79
C PRO A 236 -19.39 -13.98 -31.67
N ARG A 237 -20.54 -14.27 -31.07
CA ARG A 237 -21.81 -14.07 -31.78
C ARG A 237 -21.94 -12.58 -32.15
N PRO A 238 -22.40 -12.25 -33.37
CA PRO A 238 -22.70 -10.87 -33.73
C PRO A 238 -23.68 -10.26 -32.73
N VAL A 239 -23.47 -8.99 -32.38
CA VAL A 239 -24.45 -8.26 -31.56
C VAL A 239 -25.71 -8.09 -32.38
N ALA A 240 -26.83 -8.66 -31.92
CA ALA A 240 -28.09 -8.67 -32.66
C ALA A 240 -28.83 -7.32 -32.69
N ARG A 241 -28.25 -6.26 -32.12
CA ARG A 241 -28.91 -4.96 -31.91
C ARG A 241 -28.51 -3.95 -32.98
N GLU A 242 -29.45 -3.07 -33.32
CA GLU A 242 -29.24 -2.02 -34.32
C GLU A 242 -28.39 -0.87 -33.79
N ARG A 243 -27.40 -0.50 -34.58
CA ARG A 243 -26.52 0.64 -34.35
C ARG A 243 -27.28 1.96 -34.56
N ARG A 244 -27.20 2.86 -33.58
CA ARG A 244 -27.69 4.25 -33.69
C ARG A 244 -26.52 5.23 -33.87
N PRO A 245 -26.77 6.45 -34.40
CA PRO A 245 -25.75 7.50 -34.44
C PRO A 245 -25.29 7.89 -33.03
N GLY A 246 -23.99 8.19 -32.89
CA GLY A 246 -23.40 8.65 -31.63
C GLY A 246 -22.95 7.56 -30.66
N TRP A 247 -22.63 7.99 -29.44
CA TRP A 247 -21.97 7.18 -28.41
C TRP A 247 -22.64 7.37 -27.05
N GLU A 248 -22.85 6.26 -26.36
CA GLU A 248 -23.21 6.20 -24.95
C GLU A 248 -21.92 6.20 -24.12
N ARG A 249 -21.85 7.05 -23.08
CA ARG A 249 -20.61 7.29 -22.33
C ARG A 249 -20.85 7.25 -20.84
N VAL A 250 -19.87 6.69 -20.14
CA VAL A 250 -19.82 6.65 -18.69
C VAL A 250 -18.42 6.99 -18.20
N GLU A 251 -18.34 7.82 -17.17
CA GLU A 251 -17.11 8.07 -16.44
C GLU A 251 -16.88 6.95 -15.42
N LEU A 252 -15.65 6.47 -15.36
CA LEU A 252 -15.16 5.60 -14.29
C LEU A 252 -14.41 6.46 -13.28
N VAL A 253 -14.98 6.62 -12.09
CA VAL A 253 -14.27 7.16 -10.93
C VAL A 253 -13.67 5.99 -10.16
N ILE A 254 -12.35 5.85 -10.23
CA ILE A 254 -11.59 4.70 -9.72
C ILE A 254 -10.80 5.13 -8.49
N THR A 255 -11.20 4.68 -7.31
CA THR A 255 -10.46 4.90 -6.06
C THR A 255 -9.54 3.72 -5.79
N VAL A 256 -8.23 3.99 -5.75
CA VAL A 256 -7.20 3.00 -5.45
C VAL A 256 -7.29 2.60 -3.98
N LYS A 257 -7.64 1.34 -3.69
CA LYS A 257 -7.77 0.82 -2.32
C LYS A 257 -6.46 0.19 -1.84
N GLU A 258 -5.74 -0.43 -2.76
CA GLU A 258 -4.39 -0.95 -2.55
C GLU A 258 -3.47 -0.45 -3.64
N PRO A 259 -2.14 -0.34 -3.39
CA PRO A 259 -1.24 0.16 -4.40
C PRO A 259 -1.39 -0.56 -5.74
N VAL A 260 -1.42 0.16 -6.85
CA VAL A 260 -1.59 -0.44 -8.18
C VAL A 260 -0.27 -0.35 -8.95
N LEU A 261 0.24 -1.51 -9.36
CA LEU A 261 1.45 -1.59 -10.16
C LEU A 261 1.10 -1.86 -11.63
N VAL A 262 1.12 -0.84 -12.47
CA VAL A 262 1.14 -1.01 -13.93
C VAL A 262 2.56 -0.78 -14.40
N ALA A 263 3.27 -1.83 -14.84
CA ALA A 263 4.68 -1.71 -15.18
C ALA A 263 4.88 -0.71 -16.34
N ALA A 264 5.66 0.34 -16.09
CA ALA A 264 6.11 1.31 -17.09
C ALA A 264 7.51 0.94 -17.61
N ALA A 265 8.43 0.66 -16.69
CA ALA A 265 9.82 0.31 -17.01
C ALA A 265 10.46 -0.50 -15.88
N VAL A 266 11.59 -1.14 -16.18
CA VAL A 266 12.45 -1.81 -15.19
C VAL A 266 13.84 -1.18 -15.25
N ARG A 267 14.32 -0.64 -14.12
CA ARG A 267 15.65 -0.03 -13.96
C ARG A 267 16.42 -0.78 -12.87
N GLY A 268 17.36 -1.63 -13.27
CA GLY A 268 18.06 -2.50 -12.32
C GLY A 268 17.06 -3.43 -11.62
N ASN A 269 16.94 -3.33 -10.30
CA ASN A 269 15.98 -4.10 -9.50
C ASN A 269 14.69 -3.30 -9.16
N LEU A 270 14.52 -2.09 -9.69
CA LEU A 270 13.30 -1.28 -9.53
C LEU A 270 12.36 -1.50 -10.72
N VAL A 271 11.12 -1.91 -10.44
CA VAL A 271 10.01 -1.84 -11.38
C VAL A 271 9.26 -0.54 -11.14
N GLU A 272 9.32 0.35 -12.12
CA GLU A 272 8.60 1.62 -12.10
C GLU A 272 7.17 1.41 -12.60
N GLY A 273 6.20 1.83 -11.79
CA GLY A 273 4.79 1.86 -12.15
C GLY A 273 4.42 3.13 -12.94
N MET A 274 3.42 3.02 -13.80
CA MET A 274 2.78 4.15 -14.46
C MET A 274 2.02 5.01 -13.44
N SER A 275 1.97 6.32 -13.68
CA SER A 275 1.20 7.30 -12.89
C SER A 275 -0.29 7.34 -13.24
N HIS A 276 -0.80 6.36 -13.98
CA HIS A 276 -2.21 6.26 -14.37
C HIS A 276 -2.55 4.80 -14.70
N LEU A 277 -3.83 4.51 -14.94
CA LEU A 277 -4.27 3.21 -15.43
C LEU A 277 -4.59 3.28 -16.93
N PRO A 278 -3.81 2.61 -17.80
CA PRO A 278 -4.10 2.59 -19.23
C PRO A 278 -5.41 1.88 -19.57
N GLY A 279 -6.04 2.26 -20.68
CA GLY A 279 -7.28 1.62 -21.16
C GLY A 279 -7.15 0.12 -21.35
N TRP A 280 -6.03 -0.36 -21.90
CA TRP A 280 -5.73 -1.79 -22.04
C TRP A 280 -5.60 -2.56 -20.72
N CYS A 281 -5.31 -1.88 -19.60
CA CYS A 281 -5.33 -2.48 -18.26
C CYS A 281 -6.76 -2.63 -17.72
N LEU A 282 -7.65 -1.70 -18.05
CA LEU A 282 -9.04 -1.65 -17.60
C LEU A 282 -9.96 -2.51 -18.46
N MET A 283 -9.69 -2.57 -19.77
CA MET A 283 -10.52 -3.26 -20.76
C MET A 283 -10.87 -4.71 -20.40
N PRO A 284 -9.96 -5.57 -19.90
CA PRO A 284 -10.32 -6.93 -19.55
C PRO A 284 -11.42 -7.00 -18.47
N GLU A 285 -11.39 -6.10 -17.49
CA GLU A 285 -12.37 -6.05 -16.42
C GLU A 285 -13.71 -5.46 -16.89
N VAL A 286 -13.66 -4.45 -17.77
CA VAL A 286 -14.84 -3.92 -18.47
C VAL A 286 -15.52 -5.01 -19.29
N ALA A 287 -14.78 -5.71 -20.15
CA ALA A 287 -15.32 -6.77 -20.99
C ALA A 287 -15.90 -7.92 -20.15
N ARG A 288 -15.21 -8.34 -19.09
CA ARG A 288 -15.68 -9.39 -18.17
C ARG A 288 -17.01 -9.03 -17.51
N ARG A 289 -17.18 -7.77 -17.10
CA ARG A 289 -18.39 -7.30 -16.40
C ARG A 289 -19.58 -7.09 -17.35
N LEU A 290 -19.30 -6.72 -18.59
CA LEU A 290 -20.33 -6.51 -19.62
C LEU A 290 -20.67 -7.78 -20.41
N GLY A 291 -19.86 -8.83 -20.29
CA GLY A 291 -20.10 -10.15 -20.89
C GLY A 291 -19.72 -10.25 -22.36
N ASP A 292 -20.21 -11.31 -23.03
CA ASP A 292 -19.76 -11.71 -24.37
C ASP A 292 -19.95 -10.63 -25.45
N SER A 293 -21.03 -9.85 -25.38
CA SER A 293 -21.28 -8.74 -26.32
C SER A 293 -20.15 -7.71 -26.30
N ALA A 294 -19.59 -7.40 -25.13
CA ALA A 294 -18.48 -6.45 -25.03
C ALA A 294 -17.21 -6.97 -25.70
N HIS A 295 -16.94 -8.27 -25.64
CA HIS A 295 -15.82 -8.86 -26.37
C HIS A 295 -15.94 -8.71 -27.88
N ALA A 296 -17.16 -8.78 -28.43
CA ALA A 296 -17.41 -8.50 -29.85
C ALA A 296 -17.16 -7.03 -30.19
N LEU A 297 -17.71 -6.11 -29.38
CA LEU A 297 -17.62 -4.66 -29.60
C LEU A 297 -16.19 -4.11 -29.48
N VAL A 298 -15.37 -4.71 -28.62
CA VAL A 298 -13.92 -4.40 -28.55
C VAL A 298 -13.23 -4.68 -29.89
N ARG A 299 -13.59 -5.79 -30.57
CA ARG A 299 -12.98 -6.19 -31.85
C ARG A 299 -13.43 -5.30 -33.01
N THR A 300 -14.67 -4.81 -33.00
CA THR A 300 -15.19 -3.90 -34.02
C THR A 300 -14.80 -2.44 -33.77
N GLY A 301 -14.29 -2.12 -32.58
CA GLY A 301 -13.97 -0.75 -32.18
C GLY A 301 -15.20 0.07 -31.78
N ASP A 302 -16.33 -0.59 -31.50
CA ASP A 302 -17.58 0.03 -31.04
C ASP A 302 -17.67 0.09 -29.50
N LEU A 303 -16.66 -0.43 -28.80
CA LEU A 303 -16.43 -0.22 -27.37
C LEU A 303 -15.01 0.30 -27.18
N VAL A 304 -14.89 1.46 -26.52
CA VAL A 304 -13.62 2.12 -26.21
C VAL A 304 -13.48 2.27 -24.70
N VAL A 305 -12.34 1.84 -24.15
CA VAL A 305 -11.97 2.06 -22.75
C VAL A 305 -10.76 2.98 -22.73
N THR A 306 -10.91 4.21 -22.24
CA THR A 306 -9.82 5.18 -22.19
C THR A 306 -8.93 4.98 -20.97
N ALA A 307 -7.75 5.60 -20.98
CA ALA A 307 -6.91 5.67 -19.80
C ALA A 307 -7.58 6.48 -18.67
N ALA A 308 -7.41 6.03 -17.43
CA ALA A 308 -7.88 6.72 -16.23
C ALA A 308 -6.73 7.51 -15.57
N PHE A 309 -6.85 8.84 -15.57
CA PHE A 309 -5.83 9.77 -15.07
C PHE A 309 -6.18 10.30 -13.67
N PRO A 310 -5.20 10.76 -12.87
CA PRO A 310 -5.43 11.32 -11.54
C PRO A 310 -6.53 12.38 -11.51
N GLN A 311 -7.38 12.35 -10.50
CA GLN A 311 -8.37 13.38 -10.26
C GLN A 311 -7.67 14.68 -9.84
N SER A 312 -8.23 15.83 -10.23
CA SER A 312 -7.76 17.13 -9.77
C SER A 312 -8.18 17.43 -8.32
N PRO A 313 -7.56 18.41 -7.64
CA PRO A 313 -7.92 18.78 -6.26
C PRO A 313 -9.40 19.12 -6.06
N ILE A 314 -10.03 19.79 -7.02
CA ILE A 314 -11.47 20.14 -6.97
C ILE A 314 -12.40 19.01 -7.45
N GLY A 315 -11.85 17.84 -7.76
CA GLY A 315 -12.63 16.69 -8.21
C GLY A 315 -12.78 16.56 -9.72
N GLY A 316 -12.10 17.38 -10.52
CA GLY A 316 -12.18 17.34 -11.98
C GLY A 316 -11.36 16.21 -12.62
N ARG A 317 -11.63 15.92 -13.90
CA ARG A 317 -10.80 15.02 -14.71
C ARG A 317 -9.56 15.76 -15.21
N THR A 318 -8.40 15.13 -15.08
CA THR A 318 -7.16 15.63 -15.68
C THR A 318 -6.87 14.95 -17.02
N LEU A 319 -6.02 15.59 -17.84
CA LEU A 319 -5.60 15.13 -19.16
C LEU A 319 -4.06 15.14 -19.26
N PRO A 320 -3.43 14.33 -20.13
CA PRO A 320 -1.97 14.33 -20.26
C PRO A 320 -1.43 15.69 -20.67
N VAL A 321 -0.51 16.25 -19.90
CA VAL A 321 -0.07 17.65 -20.11
C VAL A 321 0.36 17.92 -21.56
N PRO A 322 -0.19 18.94 -22.24
CA PRO A 322 0.25 19.30 -23.58
C PRO A 322 1.73 19.73 -23.57
N ARG A 323 2.54 19.19 -24.49
CA ARG A 323 4.00 19.44 -24.58
C ARG A 323 4.36 20.87 -24.99
N VAL A 324 3.38 21.62 -25.47
CA VAL A 324 3.49 23.04 -25.80
C VAL A 324 3.52 23.92 -24.57
N LEU A 325 3.02 23.42 -23.43
CA LEU A 325 3.01 24.15 -22.16
C LEU A 325 4.40 24.21 -21.54
N VAL A 326 4.62 25.29 -20.80
CA VAL A 326 5.86 25.62 -20.10
C VAL A 326 5.54 25.81 -18.62
N HIS A 327 6.38 25.26 -17.75
CA HIS A 327 6.31 25.42 -16.32
C HIS A 327 7.50 26.23 -15.78
N GLU A 328 7.34 26.77 -14.57
CA GLU A 328 8.36 27.55 -13.89
C GLU A 328 9.60 26.72 -13.53
N LYS A 329 10.77 27.36 -13.53
CA LYS A 329 12.01 26.71 -13.08
C LYS A 329 12.02 26.60 -11.56
N GLY A 330 11.68 25.43 -11.05
CA GLY A 330 11.69 25.14 -9.60
C GLY A 330 10.37 24.52 -9.15
N ASP A 331 9.27 24.92 -9.80
CA ASP A 331 7.96 24.32 -9.63
C ASP A 331 7.48 23.64 -10.93
N PRO A 332 7.53 22.30 -11.02
CA PRO A 332 7.01 21.56 -12.18
C PRO A 332 5.48 21.55 -12.25
N THR A 333 4.76 22.10 -11.26
CA THR A 333 3.30 22.10 -11.20
C THR A 333 2.65 23.39 -11.70
N ALA A 334 3.39 24.51 -11.66
CA ALA A 334 2.93 25.82 -12.08
C ALA A 334 3.15 26.05 -13.59
N VAL A 335 2.07 26.10 -14.36
CA VAL A 335 2.11 26.40 -15.80
C VAL A 335 2.19 27.91 -16.00
N VAL A 336 3.21 28.36 -16.73
CA VAL A 336 3.53 29.79 -16.94
C VAL A 336 3.48 30.23 -18.41
N GLY A 337 3.21 29.30 -19.34
CA GLY A 337 3.12 29.67 -20.75
C GLY A 337 2.62 28.56 -21.66
N ASN A 338 2.17 28.96 -22.85
CA ASN A 338 1.74 28.10 -23.94
C ASN A 338 2.43 28.52 -25.24
N ARG A 339 3.39 27.72 -25.72
CA ARG A 339 4.19 28.02 -26.92
C ARG A 339 3.42 27.91 -28.24
N MET A 340 2.25 27.27 -28.23
CA MET A 340 1.39 27.14 -29.41
C MET A 340 0.44 28.34 -29.59
N ALA A 341 0.14 29.05 -28.51
CA ALA A 341 -0.66 30.27 -28.53
C ALA A 341 0.18 31.53 -28.81
N GLY A 342 1.49 31.52 -28.49
CA GLY A 342 2.38 32.66 -28.72
C GLY A 342 3.78 32.46 -28.13
N ALA A 343 4.61 33.50 -28.20
CA ALA A 343 5.90 33.54 -27.53
C ALA A 343 5.72 33.49 -26.00
N THR A 344 6.55 32.70 -25.32
CA THR A 344 6.53 32.55 -23.85
C THR A 344 7.86 33.02 -23.25
N GLY A 345 7.84 33.48 -21.99
CA GLY A 345 9.05 33.79 -21.23
C GLY A 345 9.91 32.57 -20.88
N GLU A 346 10.97 32.77 -20.08
CA GLU A 346 11.87 31.69 -19.66
C GLU A 346 11.15 30.61 -18.84
N GLY A 347 11.41 29.33 -19.14
CA GLY A 347 10.82 28.19 -18.41
C GLY A 347 11.21 26.84 -19.01
N LYS A 348 10.67 25.75 -18.46
CA LYS A 348 10.91 24.38 -18.96
C LYS A 348 9.64 23.78 -19.54
N SER A 349 9.76 23.03 -20.64
CA SER A 349 8.61 22.35 -21.23
C SER A 349 8.02 21.32 -20.26
N CYS A 350 6.70 21.30 -20.13
CA CYS A 350 5.98 20.27 -19.39
C CYS A 350 6.12 18.93 -20.13
N ARG A 351 6.78 17.95 -19.50
CA ARG A 351 7.02 16.63 -20.11
C ARG A 351 6.28 15.49 -19.43
N ASN A 352 5.89 15.68 -18.17
CA ASN A 352 5.27 14.67 -17.32
C ASN A 352 4.13 15.29 -16.52
N GLY A 353 3.19 14.45 -16.07
CA GLY A 353 2.05 14.87 -15.25
C GLY A 353 0.77 15.10 -16.06
N TYR A 354 -0.28 15.49 -15.35
CA TYR A 354 -1.62 15.64 -15.91
C TYR A 354 -2.15 17.02 -15.61
N ILE A 355 -2.61 17.75 -16.64
CA ILE A 355 -3.20 19.07 -16.45
C ILE A 355 -4.67 18.95 -16.07
N ALA A 356 -5.09 19.69 -15.06
CA ALA A 356 -6.49 20.00 -14.80
C ALA A 356 -6.87 21.21 -15.68
N PRO A 357 -7.69 21.06 -16.73
CA PRO A 357 -7.91 22.14 -17.69
C PRO A 357 -8.50 23.42 -17.07
N GLU A 358 -9.43 23.26 -16.13
CA GLU A 358 -10.10 24.38 -15.43
C GLU A 358 -9.14 25.14 -14.50
N GLU A 359 -8.22 24.43 -13.85
CA GLU A 359 -7.26 25.01 -12.89
C GLU A 359 -5.95 25.44 -13.54
N LYS A 360 -5.71 25.01 -14.79
CA LYS A 360 -4.44 25.18 -15.54
C LYS A 360 -3.21 24.75 -14.73
N ARG A 361 -3.37 23.73 -13.86
CA ARG A 361 -2.35 23.21 -12.96
C ARG A 361 -2.01 21.76 -13.27
N ILE A 362 -0.73 21.38 -13.09
CA ILE A 362 -0.29 20.00 -13.25
C ILE A 362 -0.46 19.24 -11.93
N VAL A 363 -1.09 18.08 -12.04
CA VAL A 363 -1.31 17.09 -10.98
C VAL A 363 -0.32 15.94 -11.17
N LEU A 364 0.36 15.59 -10.09
CA LEU A 364 1.24 14.43 -9.98
C LEU A 364 0.65 13.49 -8.92
N PRO A 365 0.33 12.24 -9.25
CA PRO A 365 -0.23 11.32 -8.28
C PRO A 365 0.84 10.83 -7.31
N GLU A 366 0.41 10.50 -6.11
CA GLU A 366 1.28 9.89 -5.12
C GLU A 366 1.69 8.47 -5.52
N THR A 367 2.92 8.11 -5.15
CA THR A 367 3.44 6.75 -5.37
C THR A 367 4.01 6.20 -4.09
N THR A 368 3.92 4.88 -3.92
CA THR A 368 4.52 4.15 -2.80
C THR A 368 5.61 3.22 -3.31
N VAL A 369 6.66 3.04 -2.51
CA VAL A 369 7.78 2.16 -2.81
C VAL A 369 7.74 0.98 -1.84
N ARG A 370 7.75 -0.24 -2.36
CA ARG A 370 7.78 -1.47 -1.56
C ARG A 370 8.87 -2.41 -2.06
N MET A 371 9.69 -2.88 -1.14
CA MET A 371 10.77 -3.83 -1.41
C MET A 371 10.31 -5.26 -1.12
N HIS A 372 10.69 -6.17 -2.00
CA HIS A 372 10.34 -7.58 -2.02
C HIS A 372 11.60 -8.42 -2.20
N ASN A 373 11.48 -9.70 -1.89
CA ASN A 373 12.54 -10.68 -2.10
C ASN A 373 11.99 -12.04 -2.50
N THR A 374 12.79 -12.80 -3.24
CA THR A 374 12.57 -14.24 -3.47
C THR A 374 13.60 -15.00 -2.65
N ILE A 375 13.15 -15.86 -1.73
CA ILE A 375 14.00 -16.65 -0.85
C ILE A 375 14.25 -18.02 -1.48
N SER A 376 15.50 -18.47 -1.46
CA SER A 376 15.85 -19.84 -1.85
C SER A 376 15.60 -20.78 -0.69
N ASP A 377 14.93 -21.91 -0.95
CA ASP A 377 14.59 -22.84 0.13
C ASP A 377 15.80 -23.55 0.73
N ASP A 378 16.79 -23.89 -0.08
CA ASP A 378 18.00 -24.59 0.41
C ASP A 378 18.81 -23.72 1.38
N VAL A 379 19.06 -22.46 1.01
CA VAL A 379 19.94 -21.56 1.77
C VAL A 379 19.19 -20.57 2.67
N GLN A 380 17.87 -20.50 2.55
CA GLN A 380 16.97 -19.59 3.29
C GLN A 380 17.41 -18.12 3.20
N ARG A 381 17.91 -17.70 2.03
CA ARG A 381 18.37 -16.34 1.74
C ARG A 381 17.95 -15.91 0.34
N PRO A 382 17.81 -14.59 0.09
CA PRO A 382 17.62 -14.10 -1.26
C PRO A 382 18.84 -14.40 -2.12
N LEU A 383 18.63 -15.11 -3.24
CA LEU A 383 19.68 -15.35 -4.22
C LEU A 383 19.33 -14.65 -5.53
N ARG A 384 20.29 -13.93 -6.11
CA ARG A 384 20.10 -13.22 -7.40
C ARG A 384 19.60 -14.15 -8.51
N LYS A 385 20.05 -15.41 -8.52
CA LYS A 385 19.69 -16.42 -9.53
C LYS A 385 18.20 -16.78 -9.57
N ILE A 386 17.45 -16.55 -8.48
CA ILE A 386 16.00 -16.83 -8.39
C ILE A 386 15.15 -15.55 -8.29
N GLY A 387 15.75 -14.38 -8.57
CA GLY A 387 15.09 -13.07 -8.53
C GLY A 387 15.66 -12.12 -7.47
N GLY A 388 16.27 -12.62 -6.40
CA GLY A 388 16.95 -11.81 -5.39
C GLY A 388 16.03 -10.79 -4.72
N VAL A 389 16.51 -9.54 -4.59
CA VAL A 389 15.78 -8.41 -3.99
C VAL A 389 15.35 -7.45 -5.08
N TYR A 390 14.08 -7.07 -5.08
CA TYR A 390 13.51 -6.13 -6.05
C TYR A 390 12.54 -5.14 -5.40
N VAL A 391 12.33 -4.00 -6.06
CA VAL A 391 11.54 -2.89 -5.54
C VAL A 391 10.44 -2.54 -6.52
N TYR A 392 9.23 -2.30 -6.02
CA TYR A 392 8.10 -1.81 -6.81
C TYR A 392 7.77 -0.38 -6.41
N ARG A 393 7.73 0.54 -7.39
CA ARG A 393 7.11 1.85 -7.24
C ARG A 393 5.72 1.79 -7.87
N ALA A 394 4.67 1.89 -7.05
CA ALA A 394 3.29 1.73 -7.47
C ALA A 394 2.47 3.00 -7.19
N LEU A 395 1.35 3.18 -7.89
CA LEU A 395 0.36 4.20 -7.53
C LEU A 395 -0.09 3.97 -6.09
N ALA A 396 -0.13 5.02 -5.28
CA ALA A 396 -0.48 4.90 -3.86
C ALA A 396 -1.98 4.63 -3.67
N ALA A 397 -2.31 3.93 -2.59
CA ALA A 397 -3.68 3.84 -2.09
C ALA A 397 -4.21 5.25 -1.76
N GLY A 398 -5.52 5.45 -1.90
CA GLY A 398 -6.17 6.77 -1.78
C GLY A 398 -6.19 7.58 -3.07
N THR A 399 -5.34 7.27 -4.06
CA THR A 399 -5.37 7.94 -5.37
C THR A 399 -6.73 7.73 -6.05
N VAL A 400 -7.36 8.82 -6.48
CA VAL A 400 -8.58 8.76 -7.31
C VAL A 400 -8.19 9.02 -8.76
N LEU A 401 -8.69 8.17 -9.67
CA LEU A 401 -8.43 8.25 -11.11
C LEU A 401 -9.76 8.35 -11.88
N ARG A 402 -9.75 9.02 -13.02
CA ARG A 402 -10.93 9.26 -13.87
C ARG A 402 -10.67 8.84 -15.31
N GLY A 403 -11.46 7.88 -15.80
CA GLY A 403 -11.44 7.38 -17.17
C GLY A 403 -12.83 7.30 -17.76
N GLU A 404 -12.94 6.81 -19.00
CA GLU A 404 -14.23 6.71 -19.70
C GLU A 404 -14.39 5.33 -20.34
N VAL A 405 -15.61 4.81 -20.32
CA VAL A 405 -16.06 3.74 -21.23
C VAL A 405 -17.08 4.32 -22.19
N ARG A 406 -16.88 4.06 -23.48
CA ARG A 406 -17.73 4.54 -24.56
C ARG A 406 -18.22 3.34 -25.35
N VAL A 407 -19.51 3.31 -25.61
CA VAL A 407 -20.15 2.27 -26.42
C VAL A 407 -20.94 2.95 -27.51
N ARG A 408 -20.89 2.42 -28.73
CA ARG A 408 -21.70 2.97 -29.81
C ARG A 408 -23.19 2.80 -29.49
N ALA A 409 -23.96 3.87 -29.70
CA ALA A 409 -25.32 3.96 -29.21
C ALA A 409 -26.21 2.80 -29.71
N GLY A 410 -26.93 2.15 -28.79
CA GLY A 410 -27.87 1.06 -29.09
C GLY A 410 -27.27 -0.35 -29.10
N LEU A 411 -25.94 -0.49 -29.04
CA LEU A 411 -25.29 -1.81 -29.09
C LEU A 411 -25.24 -2.55 -27.74
N MET A 412 -25.56 -1.89 -26.62
CA MET A 412 -25.62 -2.49 -25.28
C MET A 412 -26.95 -2.22 -24.60
N GLU A 413 -27.39 -3.16 -23.74
CA GLU A 413 -28.65 -3.03 -23.00
C GLU A 413 -28.69 -1.76 -22.15
N PRO A 414 -29.81 -1.01 -22.13
CA PRO A 414 -29.93 0.17 -21.27
C PRO A 414 -29.58 -0.16 -19.81
N GLY A 415 -28.75 0.67 -19.18
CA GLY A 415 -28.27 0.41 -17.82
C GLY A 415 -27.01 -0.45 -17.73
N TRP A 416 -26.37 -0.80 -18.86
CA TRP A 416 -25.12 -1.56 -18.90
C TRP A 416 -24.02 -0.95 -18.02
N GLU A 417 -24.02 0.37 -17.87
CA GLU A 417 -23.05 1.11 -17.08
C GLU A 417 -23.10 0.73 -15.59
N LYS A 418 -24.25 0.28 -15.08
CA LYS A 418 -24.40 -0.15 -13.68
C LYS A 418 -23.55 -1.38 -13.35
N ALA A 419 -23.29 -2.25 -14.31
CA ALA A 419 -22.46 -3.44 -14.13
C ALA A 419 -20.97 -3.11 -13.91
N LEU A 420 -20.55 -1.88 -14.26
CA LEU A 420 -19.19 -1.41 -14.07
C LEU A 420 -18.90 -0.95 -12.64
N THR A 421 -19.92 -0.56 -11.87
CA THR A 421 -19.72 -0.19 -10.46
C THR A 421 -19.33 -1.41 -9.61
N GLY A 422 -18.37 -1.22 -8.69
CA GLY A 422 -17.98 -2.22 -7.70
C GLY A 422 -16.47 -2.37 -7.51
N GLN A 423 -16.05 -3.46 -6.87
CA GLN A 423 -14.64 -3.75 -6.61
C GLN A 423 -13.97 -4.46 -7.79
N TRP A 424 -12.86 -3.91 -8.27
CA TRP A 424 -12.09 -4.40 -9.41
C TRP A 424 -10.68 -4.79 -8.97
N ARG A 425 -10.02 -5.63 -9.78
CA ARG A 425 -8.60 -5.96 -9.62
C ARG A 425 -7.85 -5.65 -10.92
N VAL A 426 -6.93 -4.69 -10.87
CA VAL A 426 -6.21 -4.15 -12.03
C VAL A 426 -4.71 -4.13 -11.78
N GLY A 427 -3.90 -4.13 -12.85
CA GLY A 427 -2.44 -4.10 -12.73
C GLY A 427 -1.79 -5.42 -12.24
N ARG A 428 -0.47 -5.43 -12.15
CA ARG A 428 0.37 -6.60 -11.82
C ARG A 428 0.26 -6.99 -10.34
N SER A 429 0.50 -8.26 -10.06
CA SER A 429 0.44 -8.85 -8.70
C SER A 429 -0.94 -8.70 -8.05
N SER A 430 -2.00 -8.56 -8.87
CA SER A 430 -3.35 -8.26 -8.39
C SER A 430 -3.99 -9.37 -7.58
N LYS A 431 -3.38 -10.55 -7.45
CA LYS A 431 -3.84 -11.64 -6.59
C LYS A 431 -3.37 -11.51 -5.13
N ASP A 432 -2.40 -10.62 -4.88
CA ASP A 432 -1.79 -10.36 -3.58
C ASP A 432 -2.06 -8.89 -3.15
N ASP A 433 -1.07 -8.21 -2.54
CA ASP A 433 -1.12 -6.85 -1.95
C ASP A 433 -1.30 -5.66 -2.90
N TYR A 434 -1.70 -5.90 -4.15
CA TYR A 434 -1.77 -4.88 -5.18
C TYR A 434 -3.09 -4.94 -5.94
N GLY A 435 -3.44 -3.82 -6.57
CA GLY A 435 -4.37 -3.81 -7.68
C GLY A 435 -5.85 -3.72 -7.31
N GLN A 436 -6.21 -3.74 -6.03
CA GLN A 436 -7.61 -3.54 -5.61
C GLN A 436 -8.02 -2.07 -5.79
N VAL A 437 -9.11 -1.87 -6.53
CA VAL A 437 -9.71 -0.55 -6.75
C VAL A 437 -11.23 -0.63 -6.60
N SER A 438 -11.83 0.47 -6.14
CA SER A 438 -13.27 0.65 -6.11
C SER A 438 -13.68 1.54 -7.28
N VAL A 439 -14.62 1.10 -8.09
CA VAL A 439 -15.08 1.84 -9.27
C VAL A 439 -16.52 2.28 -9.09
N GLU A 440 -16.76 3.55 -9.37
CA GLU A 440 -18.09 4.14 -9.49
C GLU A 440 -18.29 4.58 -10.95
N ALA A 441 -19.34 4.08 -11.57
CA ALA A 441 -19.74 4.43 -12.92
C ALA A 441 -20.74 5.60 -12.89
N ARG A 442 -20.37 6.75 -13.46
CA ARG A 442 -21.20 7.96 -13.50
C ARG A 442 -21.60 8.33 -14.93
N PRO A 443 -22.87 8.65 -15.22
CA PRO A 443 -23.27 9.12 -16.54
C PRO A 443 -22.47 10.35 -16.96
N LEU A 444 -22.05 10.38 -18.22
CA LEU A 444 -21.44 11.57 -18.83
C LEU A 444 -22.40 12.21 -19.83
N GLY A 445 -22.29 13.53 -19.95
CA GLY A 445 -22.97 14.28 -21.00
C GLY A 445 -22.49 13.91 -22.41
N PRO A 446 -23.17 14.44 -23.45
CA PRO A 446 -22.78 14.22 -24.83
C PRO A 446 -21.36 14.72 -25.11
N ILE A 447 -20.76 14.19 -26.17
CA ILE A 447 -19.45 14.66 -26.64
C ILE A 447 -19.60 16.07 -27.19
N ARG A 448 -18.60 16.92 -26.92
CA ARG A 448 -18.56 18.29 -27.44
C ARG A 448 -18.55 18.28 -28.98
N GLN A 449 -19.35 19.17 -29.55
CA GLN A 449 -19.52 19.35 -31.00
C GLN A 449 -18.97 20.71 -31.45
N ASP A 450 -17.73 21.01 -31.07
CA ASP A 450 -17.03 22.26 -31.36
C ASP A 450 -15.70 22.03 -32.11
N GLY A 451 -15.13 23.10 -32.67
CA GLY A 451 -13.88 23.09 -33.44
C GLY A 451 -14.08 22.99 -34.96
N GLY A 452 -12.98 23.06 -35.72
CA GLY A 452 -13.00 22.84 -37.18
C GLY A 452 -13.51 23.99 -38.05
N SER A 453 -13.74 25.18 -37.48
CA SER A 453 -14.31 26.34 -38.17
C SER A 453 -13.31 27.20 -38.95
N GLY A 454 -12.02 26.84 -38.97
CA GLY A 454 -10.96 27.61 -39.63
C GLY A 454 -10.04 26.77 -40.52
N ASP A 455 -9.11 27.45 -41.19
CA ASP A 455 -8.14 26.85 -42.12
C ASP A 455 -7.02 26.05 -41.43
N VAL A 456 -7.04 26.02 -40.09
CA VAL A 456 -6.04 25.35 -39.26
C VAL A 456 -6.73 24.53 -38.19
N LEU A 457 -6.32 23.27 -38.06
CA LEU A 457 -6.77 22.35 -37.01
C LEU A 457 -5.61 22.06 -36.05
N ARG A 458 -5.78 22.39 -34.77
CA ARG A 458 -4.82 22.01 -33.71
C ARG A 458 -5.29 20.73 -33.04
N VAL A 459 -4.41 19.75 -32.93
CA VAL A 459 -4.69 18.43 -32.40
C VAL A 459 -3.84 18.18 -31.15
N TRP A 460 -4.47 17.75 -30.07
CA TRP A 460 -3.81 17.29 -28.85
C TRP A 460 -4.07 15.81 -28.64
N LEU A 461 -3.00 15.02 -28.53
CA LEU A 461 -3.08 13.59 -28.26
C LEU A 461 -3.33 13.36 -26.75
N LEU A 462 -4.51 12.86 -26.41
CA LEU A 462 -4.91 12.50 -25.04
C LEU A 462 -4.46 11.09 -24.62
N SER A 463 -3.83 10.35 -25.54
CA SER A 463 -3.23 9.03 -25.31
C SER A 463 -2.15 8.79 -26.37
N ASP A 464 -1.37 7.72 -26.21
CA ASP A 464 -0.41 7.34 -27.24
C ASP A 464 -1.11 7.03 -28.57
N LEU A 465 -0.55 7.50 -29.68
CA LEU A 465 -1.05 7.28 -31.03
C LEU A 465 -0.17 6.27 -31.76
N LEU A 466 -0.77 5.13 -32.08
CA LEU A 466 -0.15 4.06 -32.85
C LEU A 466 -0.57 4.18 -34.32
N VAL A 467 0.41 4.45 -35.19
CA VAL A 467 0.21 4.55 -36.64
C VAL A 467 1.25 3.73 -37.36
N ARG A 468 0.89 3.29 -38.57
CA ARG A 468 1.81 2.61 -39.49
C ARG A 468 2.14 3.49 -40.68
N ASP A 469 3.38 3.37 -41.16
CA ASP A 469 3.76 3.93 -42.45
C ASP A 469 3.14 3.12 -43.62
N GLU A 470 3.41 3.56 -44.84
CA GLU A 470 2.97 2.91 -46.08
C GLU A 470 3.51 1.48 -46.24
N ARG A 471 4.56 1.12 -45.49
CA ARG A 471 5.18 -0.22 -45.48
C ARG A 471 4.71 -1.04 -44.28
N LEU A 472 3.64 -0.62 -43.61
CA LEU A 472 3.03 -1.26 -42.45
C LEU A 472 3.93 -1.35 -41.21
N ARG A 473 4.97 -0.51 -41.11
CA ARG A 473 5.87 -0.42 -39.94
C ARG A 473 5.37 0.60 -38.94
N PRO A 474 5.60 0.43 -37.63
CA PRO A 474 5.31 1.49 -36.66
C PRO A 474 5.98 2.81 -37.05
N SER A 475 5.22 3.90 -37.02
CA SER A 475 5.68 5.23 -37.44
C SER A 475 5.44 6.29 -36.38
N THR A 476 6.34 7.27 -36.34
CA THR A 476 6.21 8.50 -35.53
C THR A 476 6.25 9.75 -36.42
N ARG A 477 6.07 9.59 -37.74
CA ARG A 477 6.02 10.72 -38.67
C ARG A 477 4.68 11.45 -38.55
N ILE A 478 4.73 12.78 -38.56
CA ILE A 478 3.53 13.63 -38.44
C ILE A 478 2.59 13.43 -39.63
N ALA A 479 3.14 13.25 -40.84
CA ALA A 479 2.36 12.97 -42.03
C ALA A 479 1.54 11.67 -41.92
N ASP A 480 2.06 10.63 -41.26
CA ASP A 480 1.30 9.39 -41.04
C ASP A 480 0.16 9.60 -40.03
N ALA A 481 0.37 10.45 -39.02
CA ALA A 481 -0.70 10.85 -38.09
C ALA A 481 -1.78 11.66 -38.81
N GLY A 482 -1.40 12.60 -39.68
CA GLY A 482 -2.31 13.37 -40.53
C GLY A 482 -3.18 12.47 -41.41
N ARG A 483 -2.56 11.55 -42.16
CA ARG A 483 -3.26 10.58 -43.03
C ARG A 483 -4.27 9.72 -42.27
N VAL A 484 -3.93 9.28 -41.06
CA VAL A 484 -4.83 8.48 -40.23
C VAL A 484 -5.99 9.32 -39.68
N LEU A 485 -5.74 10.59 -39.36
CA LEU A 485 -6.79 11.54 -38.94
C LEU A 485 -7.72 11.89 -40.11
N GLU A 486 -7.20 12.18 -41.30
CA GLU A 486 -7.99 12.39 -42.54
C GLU A 486 -8.93 11.22 -42.81
N ARG A 487 -8.40 9.99 -42.70
CA ARG A 487 -9.20 8.77 -42.87
C ARG A 487 -10.33 8.69 -41.83
N ALA A 488 -10.03 8.97 -40.57
CA ALA A 488 -11.04 8.96 -39.51
C ALA A 488 -12.13 10.03 -39.73
N LEU A 489 -11.76 11.21 -40.19
CA LEU A 489 -12.68 12.29 -40.56
C LEU A 489 -13.56 11.88 -41.76
N THR A 490 -12.97 11.25 -42.77
CA THR A 490 -13.70 10.74 -43.94
C THR A 490 -14.71 9.67 -43.53
N GLU A 491 -14.33 8.72 -42.68
CA GLU A 491 -15.21 7.68 -42.13
C GLU A 491 -16.33 8.28 -41.25
N ALA A 492 -16.09 9.44 -40.64
CA ALA A 492 -17.06 10.20 -39.86
C ALA A 492 -17.97 11.12 -40.70
N GLY A 493 -17.79 11.16 -42.03
CA GLY A 493 -18.64 11.92 -42.97
C GLY A 493 -18.05 13.21 -43.51
N ALA A 494 -16.86 13.64 -43.06
CA ALA A 494 -16.17 14.82 -43.59
C ALA A 494 -15.36 14.44 -44.85
N THR A 495 -16.04 14.16 -45.96
CA THR A 495 -15.40 13.77 -47.22
C THR A 495 -14.71 14.94 -47.92
N GLY A 496 -13.49 14.73 -48.40
CA GLY A 496 -12.74 15.73 -49.19
C GLY A 496 -11.80 16.62 -48.37
N VAL A 497 -11.76 16.45 -47.05
CA VAL A 497 -10.79 17.13 -46.17
C VAL A 497 -9.40 16.53 -46.36
N GLN A 498 -8.41 17.39 -46.59
CA GLN A 498 -6.99 17.05 -46.56
C GLN A 498 -6.28 17.87 -45.49
N LEU A 499 -5.31 17.27 -44.82
CA LEU A 499 -4.58 17.78 -43.67
C LEU A 499 -3.08 17.79 -43.97
N GLU A 500 -2.54 18.98 -44.21
CA GLU A 500 -1.11 19.18 -44.42
C GLU A 500 -0.42 19.58 -43.12
N PRO A 501 0.61 18.85 -42.64
CA PRO A 501 1.33 19.23 -41.43
C PRO A 501 1.96 20.63 -41.54
N VAL A 502 1.74 21.47 -40.52
CA VAL A 502 2.40 22.77 -40.41
C VAL A 502 3.58 22.63 -39.45
N THR A 503 4.82 22.63 -39.96
CA THR A 503 6.01 22.40 -39.12
C THR A 503 6.72 23.68 -38.68
N GLU A 504 6.49 24.80 -39.35
CA GLU A 504 7.12 26.09 -39.04
C GLU A 504 6.14 27.25 -39.25
N THR A 505 6.29 28.32 -38.47
CA THR A 505 5.57 29.59 -38.66
C THR A 505 6.53 30.77 -38.59
N SER A 506 6.18 31.86 -39.26
CA SER A 506 6.96 33.10 -39.25
C SER A 506 6.87 33.90 -37.95
N ASP A 507 5.88 33.61 -37.11
CA ASP A 507 5.60 34.33 -35.86
C ASP A 507 6.21 33.69 -34.60
N GLY A 508 7.03 32.64 -34.77
CA GLY A 508 7.75 31.97 -33.69
C GLY A 508 6.91 31.03 -32.83
N ARG A 509 5.64 30.78 -33.19
CA ARG A 509 4.79 29.79 -32.49
C ARG A 509 5.28 28.37 -32.75
N VAL A 510 5.15 27.53 -31.73
CA VAL A 510 5.37 26.09 -31.87
C VAL A 510 4.10 25.46 -32.45
N THR A 511 4.17 24.96 -33.68
CA THR A 511 3.07 24.25 -34.33
C THR A 511 3.07 22.75 -34.07
N VAL A 512 4.23 22.20 -33.73
CA VAL A 512 4.42 20.78 -33.44
C VAL A 512 5.28 20.61 -32.19
N ALA A 513 4.75 19.89 -31.21
CA ALA A 513 5.50 19.46 -30.03
C ALA A 513 5.19 17.98 -29.76
N VAL A 514 6.07 17.10 -30.21
CA VAL A 514 5.86 15.65 -30.13
C VAL A 514 6.78 14.99 -29.12
N GLY A 515 6.30 13.90 -28.51
CA GLY A 515 7.12 12.90 -27.86
C GLY A 515 6.92 11.55 -28.52
N VAL A 516 7.82 10.62 -28.24
CA VAL A 516 7.67 9.21 -28.61
C VAL A 516 7.57 8.38 -27.35
N ASN A 517 6.76 7.32 -27.38
CA ASN A 517 6.66 6.38 -26.28
C ASN A 517 6.75 4.93 -26.78
N ARG A 518 7.28 4.08 -25.91
CA ARG A 518 7.38 2.63 -26.12
C ARG A 518 6.63 1.93 -25.01
N THR A 519 5.53 1.26 -25.35
CA THR A 519 4.73 0.49 -24.40
C THR A 519 5.04 -0.99 -24.52
N GLU A 520 5.58 -1.56 -23.45
CA GLU A 520 5.74 -3.01 -23.27
C GLU A 520 4.57 -3.53 -22.42
N SER A 521 3.92 -4.60 -22.86
CA SER A 521 2.82 -5.21 -22.11
C SER A 521 2.96 -6.73 -22.05
N TRP A 522 2.20 -7.37 -21.16
CA TRP A 522 2.30 -8.81 -20.89
C TRP A 522 0.97 -9.51 -21.12
N HIS A 523 1.00 -10.66 -21.80
CA HIS A 523 -0.17 -11.49 -22.02
C HIS A 523 -0.34 -12.49 -20.88
N ARG A 524 -1.23 -12.18 -19.91
CA ARG A 524 -1.44 -13.04 -18.73
C ARG A 524 -1.83 -14.47 -19.09
N GLY A 525 -2.78 -14.63 -20.01
CA GLY A 525 -3.30 -15.95 -20.37
C GLY A 525 -2.32 -16.86 -21.11
N TRP A 526 -1.26 -16.28 -21.68
CA TRP A 526 -0.22 -17.05 -22.40
C TRP A 526 1.12 -17.05 -21.65
N GLY A 527 1.25 -16.24 -20.59
CA GLY A 527 2.52 -16.11 -19.86
C GLY A 527 3.66 -15.53 -20.71
N LEU A 528 3.37 -14.70 -21.72
CA LEU A 528 4.38 -14.18 -22.66
C LEU A 528 4.31 -12.65 -22.82
N PRO A 529 5.43 -11.98 -23.14
CA PRO A 529 5.41 -10.58 -23.58
C PRO A 529 4.50 -10.39 -24.80
N ARG A 530 3.77 -9.27 -24.84
CA ARG A 530 3.07 -8.82 -26.04
C ARG A 530 4.06 -8.06 -26.96
N PRO A 531 3.74 -7.92 -28.26
CA PRO A 531 4.52 -7.06 -29.15
C PRO A 531 4.66 -5.64 -28.59
N THR A 532 5.88 -5.10 -28.68
CA THR A 532 6.19 -3.73 -28.31
C THR A 532 5.37 -2.76 -29.16
N LEU A 533 4.73 -1.79 -28.51
CA LEU A 533 3.99 -0.73 -29.18
C LEU A 533 4.83 0.54 -29.19
N TYR A 534 5.06 1.10 -30.37
CA TYR A 534 5.86 2.30 -30.56
C TYR A 534 5.05 3.33 -31.34
N GLY A 535 4.97 4.56 -30.82
CA GLY A 535 4.14 5.60 -31.41
C GLY A 535 4.37 6.97 -30.81
N LEU A 536 3.56 7.94 -31.25
CA LEU A 536 3.56 9.29 -30.72
C LEU A 536 2.98 9.28 -29.31
N ALA A 537 3.67 9.92 -28.36
CA ALA A 537 3.28 9.91 -26.96
C ALA A 537 2.06 10.81 -26.69
N ALA A 538 1.28 10.45 -25.67
CA ALA A 538 0.30 11.34 -25.08
C ALA A 538 0.91 12.72 -24.72
N GLY A 539 0.09 13.77 -24.77
CA GLY A 539 0.50 15.16 -24.61
C GLY A 539 1.13 15.78 -25.86
N SER A 540 1.34 15.01 -26.94
CA SER A 540 1.83 15.59 -28.19
C SER A 540 0.80 16.52 -28.82
N CYS A 541 1.27 17.63 -29.40
CA CYS A 541 0.45 18.64 -30.05
C CYS A 541 0.89 18.79 -31.50
N LEU A 542 -0.06 18.79 -32.42
CA LEU A 542 0.14 18.87 -33.86
C LEU A 542 -0.74 19.96 -34.45
N THR A 543 -0.30 20.58 -35.53
CA THR A 543 -1.07 21.58 -36.26
C THR A 543 -1.12 21.17 -37.73
N PHE A 544 -2.33 21.18 -38.30
CA PHE A 544 -2.57 20.86 -39.71
C PHE A 544 -3.26 22.03 -40.40
N ALA A 545 -2.82 22.36 -41.62
CA ALA A 545 -3.58 23.20 -42.52
C ALA A 545 -4.70 22.36 -43.13
N VAL A 546 -5.92 22.88 -43.08
CA VAL A 546 -7.11 22.22 -43.60
C VAL A 546 -7.32 22.66 -45.05
N LYS A 547 -7.37 21.69 -45.97
CA LYS A 547 -7.72 21.91 -47.38
C LYS A 547 -9.05 21.18 -47.66
N GLY A 548 -9.83 21.72 -48.60
CA GLY A 548 -11.11 21.12 -49.01
C GLY A 548 -12.35 21.63 -48.27
N GLY A 549 -12.21 22.62 -47.38
CA GLY A 549 -13.32 23.28 -46.68
C GLY A 549 -13.29 23.09 -45.15
N PRO A 550 -14.17 23.79 -44.40
CA PRO A 550 -14.27 23.63 -42.96
C PRO A 550 -14.71 22.21 -42.59
N ILE A 551 -14.25 21.73 -41.44
CA ILE A 551 -14.56 20.37 -40.97
C ILE A 551 -15.87 20.43 -40.19
N ASP A 552 -16.80 19.54 -40.53
CA ASP A 552 -18.07 19.40 -39.81
C ASP A 552 -17.80 19.09 -38.30
N PRO A 553 -18.32 19.92 -37.37
CA PRO A 553 -18.20 19.67 -35.94
C PRO A 553 -18.76 18.30 -35.50
N ALA A 554 -19.74 17.74 -36.21
CA ALA A 554 -20.24 16.40 -35.94
C ALA A 554 -19.22 15.30 -36.27
N ALA A 555 -18.46 15.48 -37.37
CA ALA A 555 -17.37 14.56 -37.72
C ALA A 555 -16.23 14.63 -36.69
N LEU A 556 -15.88 15.83 -36.22
CA LEU A 556 -14.92 15.99 -35.13
C LEU A 556 -15.39 15.33 -33.83
N ALA A 557 -16.68 15.44 -33.51
CA ALA A 557 -17.26 14.77 -32.34
C ALA A 557 -17.19 13.23 -32.45
N GLU A 558 -17.47 12.65 -33.62
CA GLU A 558 -17.29 11.21 -33.85
C GLU A 558 -15.82 10.78 -33.71
N VAL A 559 -14.88 11.58 -34.25
CA VAL A 559 -13.45 11.28 -34.11
C VAL A 559 -12.97 11.42 -32.65
N ARG A 560 -13.44 12.42 -31.90
CA ARG A 560 -13.20 12.53 -30.45
C ARG A 560 -13.69 11.30 -29.71
N ALA A 561 -14.86 10.78 -30.09
CA ALA A 561 -15.49 9.61 -29.48
C ALA A 561 -14.69 8.33 -29.72
N ALA A 562 -14.37 8.09 -30.99
CA ALA A 562 -13.85 6.82 -31.45
C ALA A 562 -12.31 6.75 -31.37
N GLY A 563 -11.63 7.90 -31.44
CA GLY A 563 -10.19 8.00 -31.59
C GLY A 563 -9.70 7.66 -33.00
N ILE A 564 -8.38 7.76 -33.20
CA ILE A 564 -7.70 7.54 -34.48
C ILE A 564 -6.61 6.46 -34.36
N GLY A 565 -6.18 5.88 -35.48
CA GLY A 565 -5.07 4.91 -35.51
C GLY A 565 -5.44 3.50 -35.01
N GLU A 566 -4.44 2.77 -34.53
CA GLU A 566 -4.60 1.36 -34.14
C GLU A 566 -5.01 1.20 -32.68
N ARG A 567 -5.69 0.08 -32.38
CA ARG A 567 -6.03 -0.37 -31.01
C ARG A 567 -6.87 0.64 -30.20
N ARG A 568 -7.76 1.36 -30.88
CA ARG A 568 -8.62 2.40 -30.27
C ARG A 568 -9.50 1.87 -29.12
N ALA A 569 -10.00 0.64 -29.23
CA ALA A 569 -10.79 -0.01 -28.19
C ALA A 569 -10.04 -0.09 -26.83
N GLU A 570 -8.71 -0.16 -26.89
CA GLU A 570 -7.81 -0.19 -25.73
C GLU A 570 -7.42 1.20 -25.21
N GLY A 571 -8.02 2.26 -25.77
CA GLY A 571 -7.80 3.64 -25.34
C GLY A 571 -6.59 4.33 -25.97
N PHE A 572 -5.98 3.75 -27.01
CA PHE A 572 -4.99 4.44 -27.84
C PHE A 572 -5.67 5.43 -28.80
N GLY A 573 -4.91 6.42 -29.27
CA GLY A 573 -5.32 7.36 -30.32
C GLY A 573 -6.47 8.30 -29.96
N GLN A 574 -6.72 8.53 -28.67
CA GLN A 574 -7.64 9.55 -28.17
C GLN A 574 -7.09 10.95 -28.46
N VAL A 575 -7.94 11.84 -28.96
CA VAL A 575 -7.58 13.17 -29.43
C VAL A 575 -8.56 14.23 -28.98
N GLU A 576 -8.06 15.46 -28.90
CA GLU A 576 -8.84 16.67 -28.71
C GLU A 576 -8.45 17.71 -29.77
N PHE A 577 -9.40 18.56 -30.15
CA PHE A 577 -9.23 19.54 -31.21
C PHE A 577 -9.46 20.96 -30.70
N ASP A 578 -8.60 21.88 -31.11
CA ASP A 578 -8.73 23.34 -30.89
C ASP A 578 -9.02 23.74 -29.43
N HIS A 579 -8.60 22.93 -28.46
CA HIS A 579 -8.82 23.21 -27.05
C HIS A 579 -8.13 24.52 -26.66
N GLU A 580 -8.73 25.27 -25.73
CA GLU A 580 -8.20 26.51 -25.13
C GLU A 580 -6.74 26.39 -24.66
N LEU A 581 -6.28 25.21 -24.20
CA LEU A 581 -4.89 24.95 -23.79
C LEU A 581 -3.90 24.86 -24.97
N LEU A 582 -4.39 24.92 -26.20
CA LEU A 582 -3.60 25.00 -27.43
C LEU A 582 -3.73 26.38 -28.09
N THR A 583 -4.90 27.00 -27.99
CA THR A 583 -5.26 28.22 -28.74
C THR A 583 -5.02 29.49 -27.95
N GLU A 584 -5.12 29.45 -26.62
CA GLU A 584 -5.03 30.63 -25.75
C GLU A 584 -3.72 30.69 -24.96
N PRO A 585 -3.19 31.91 -24.70
CA PRO A 585 -2.12 32.11 -23.75
C PRO A 585 -2.52 31.61 -22.35
N VAL A 586 -1.59 30.94 -21.66
CA VAL A 586 -1.76 30.55 -20.26
C VAL A 586 -0.94 31.50 -19.41
N ALA A 587 -1.60 32.31 -18.58
CA ALA A 587 -0.96 33.02 -17.48
C ALA A 587 -0.93 32.12 -16.24
N ALA A 588 0.06 32.34 -15.37
CA ALA A 588 0.12 31.66 -14.09
C ALA A 588 -1.24 31.78 -13.37
N PRO A 589 -1.80 30.70 -12.81
CA PRO A 589 -2.91 30.81 -11.90
C PRO A 589 -2.53 31.81 -10.79
N LYS A 590 -3.41 32.77 -10.47
CA LYS A 590 -3.25 33.50 -9.19
C LYS A 590 -3.16 32.45 -8.10
N GLU A 591 -2.20 32.62 -7.20
CA GLU A 591 -2.05 31.73 -6.04
C GLU A 591 -3.43 31.43 -5.48
N PRO A 592 -3.81 30.14 -5.32
CA PRO A 592 -4.93 29.85 -4.46
C PRO A 592 -4.54 30.46 -3.11
N SER A 593 -5.38 31.36 -2.60
CA SER A 593 -5.34 31.79 -1.21
C SER A 593 -5.10 30.55 -0.35
N GLU A 594 -4.26 30.68 0.68
CA GLU A 594 -3.84 29.63 1.63
C GLU A 594 -5.00 29.07 2.48
N GLU A 595 -6.14 28.79 1.86
CA GLU A 595 -7.29 28.09 2.39
C GLU A 595 -7.49 26.77 1.63
N SER A 596 -6.39 26.06 1.37
CA SER A 596 -6.42 24.60 1.44
C SER A 596 -5.85 24.20 2.79
N SER A 597 -6.53 24.67 3.85
CA SER A 597 -6.54 23.88 5.07
C SER A 597 -7.03 22.51 4.62
N HIS A 598 -6.16 21.50 4.78
CA HIS A 598 -6.65 20.14 4.90
C HIS A 598 -7.84 20.25 5.84
N HIS A 599 -9.04 19.97 5.35
CA HIS A 599 -10.13 19.56 6.21
C HIS A 599 -9.63 18.27 6.86
N ASP A 600 -8.82 18.43 7.91
CA ASP A 600 -8.82 17.57 9.06
C ASP A 600 -10.23 17.75 9.61
N THR A 601 -11.19 17.09 8.95
CA THR A 601 -12.47 16.77 9.52
C THR A 601 -12.08 15.96 10.73
N LYS A 602 -11.87 16.63 11.88
CA LYS A 602 -11.51 16.01 13.14
C LYS A 602 -12.53 14.89 13.30
N PRO A 603 -12.14 13.63 13.07
CA PRO A 603 -13.13 12.58 13.05
C PRO A 603 -13.72 12.57 14.45
N ALA A 604 -15.04 12.39 14.54
CA ALA A 604 -15.75 12.39 15.82
C ALA A 604 -14.93 11.59 16.86
N PRO A 605 -14.87 12.04 18.13
CA PRO A 605 -14.10 11.35 19.16
C PRO A 605 -14.53 9.89 19.18
N GLU A 606 -13.61 9.02 18.79
CA GLU A 606 -13.86 7.59 18.71
C GLU A 606 -13.77 7.05 20.13
N GLU A 607 -14.84 6.43 20.60
CA GLU A 607 -14.90 5.94 21.97
C GLU A 607 -13.87 4.82 22.19
N PRO A 608 -13.21 4.77 23.37
CA PRO A 608 -12.31 3.68 23.73
C PRO A 608 -12.99 2.31 23.60
N LEU A 609 -12.20 1.28 23.35
CA LEU A 609 -12.70 -0.09 23.21
C LEU A 609 -13.24 -0.62 24.54
N THR A 610 -14.39 -1.28 24.49
CA THR A 610 -14.99 -1.93 25.67
C THR A 610 -14.59 -3.41 25.76
N PRO A 611 -14.56 -4.02 26.96
CA PRO A 611 -14.25 -5.44 27.10
C PRO A 611 -15.16 -6.33 26.25
N GLY A 612 -14.56 -7.23 25.47
CA GLY A 612 -15.27 -8.15 24.57
C GLY A 612 -15.40 -7.64 23.13
N GLU A 613 -15.13 -6.36 22.87
CA GLU A 613 -15.02 -5.86 21.50
C GLU A 613 -13.78 -6.39 20.78
N ASP A 614 -13.90 -6.53 19.45
CA ASP A 614 -12.77 -6.91 18.61
C ASP A 614 -11.63 -5.89 18.73
N GLY A 615 -10.41 -6.40 18.91
CA GLY A 615 -9.22 -5.60 19.15
C GLY A 615 -8.98 -5.19 20.62
N HIS A 616 -9.92 -5.35 21.57
CA HIS A 616 -9.71 -4.96 22.98
C HIS A 616 -8.52 -5.69 23.61
N GLN A 617 -8.41 -7.02 23.41
CA GLN A 617 -7.28 -7.80 23.93
C GLN A 617 -5.95 -7.37 23.31
N SER A 618 -5.94 -7.05 22.02
CA SER A 618 -4.75 -6.55 21.32
C SER A 618 -4.36 -5.16 21.83
N ALA A 619 -5.34 -4.29 22.07
CA ALA A 619 -5.13 -2.98 22.66
C ALA A 619 -4.45 -3.08 24.03
N ARG A 620 -4.93 -3.97 24.90
CA ARG A 620 -4.36 -4.19 26.24
C ARG A 620 -2.87 -4.55 26.21
N ILE A 621 -2.44 -5.34 25.22
CA ILE A 621 -1.02 -5.68 25.02
C ILE A 621 -0.19 -4.42 24.73
N PHE A 622 -0.70 -3.52 23.87
CA PHE A 622 -0.02 -2.29 23.50
C PHE A 622 -0.01 -1.27 24.64
N GLU A 623 -1.13 -1.10 25.34
CA GLU A 623 -1.23 -0.22 26.50
C GLU A 623 -0.28 -0.66 27.61
N ARG A 624 -0.23 -1.96 27.95
CA ARG A 624 0.72 -2.49 28.94
C ARG A 624 2.16 -2.16 28.58
N ALA A 625 2.52 -2.29 27.30
CA ALA A 625 3.84 -1.94 26.82
C ALA A 625 4.12 -0.43 26.89
N ALA A 626 3.13 0.40 26.55
CA ALA A 626 3.24 1.86 26.65
C ALA A 626 3.39 2.32 28.11
N TRP A 627 2.59 1.74 29.02
CA TRP A 627 2.67 1.95 30.46
C TRP A 627 4.04 1.58 31.00
N ARG A 628 4.55 0.38 30.70
CA ARG A 628 5.91 -0.02 31.11
C ARG A 628 6.97 0.97 30.62
N ALA A 629 6.90 1.37 29.36
CA ALA A 629 7.85 2.35 28.81
C ALA A 629 7.77 3.70 29.54
N GLU A 630 6.56 4.18 29.85
CA GLU A 630 6.38 5.46 30.54
C GLU A 630 6.72 5.38 32.03
N ILE A 631 6.48 4.25 32.71
CA ILE A 631 6.96 4.00 34.07
C ILE A 631 8.48 4.15 34.14
N HIS A 632 9.21 3.54 33.19
CA HIS A 632 10.67 3.67 33.12
C HIS A 632 11.09 5.13 32.89
N ARG A 633 10.49 5.84 31.92
CA ARG A 633 10.80 7.26 31.67
C ARG A 633 10.49 8.15 32.86
N ALA A 634 9.37 7.93 33.53
CA ALA A 634 8.97 8.70 34.70
C ALA A 634 9.92 8.44 35.88
N ALA A 635 10.33 7.19 36.12
CA ALA A 635 11.34 6.85 37.11
C ALA A 635 12.71 7.51 36.79
N GLU A 636 13.12 7.53 35.52
CA GLU A 636 14.33 8.22 35.06
C GLU A 636 14.25 9.74 35.25
N ARG A 637 13.07 10.35 34.99
CA ARG A 637 12.83 11.78 35.27
C ARG A 637 12.89 12.07 36.77
N PHE A 638 12.32 11.20 37.59
CA PHE A 638 12.32 11.34 39.05
C PHE A 638 13.74 11.21 39.64
N MET A 639 14.51 10.22 39.19
CA MET A 639 15.85 9.98 39.74
C MET A 639 16.87 11.07 39.40
N ALA A 640 16.60 11.88 38.38
CA ALA A 640 17.44 13.01 37.98
C ALA A 640 17.37 14.19 38.97
N ASP A 641 16.38 14.19 39.88
CA ASP A 641 16.18 15.21 40.91
C ASP A 641 16.71 14.71 42.28
N PRO A 642 17.84 15.25 42.78
CA PRO A 642 18.43 14.80 44.04
C PRO A 642 17.54 15.03 45.28
N GLU A 643 16.73 16.10 45.30
CA GLU A 643 15.87 16.46 46.43
C GLU A 643 14.63 15.57 46.50
N LYS A 644 14.07 15.20 45.34
CA LYS A 644 12.98 14.22 45.28
C LYS A 644 13.49 12.83 45.66
N ARG A 645 14.66 12.45 45.16
CA ARG A 645 15.28 11.14 45.42
C ARG A 645 15.64 10.93 46.90
N SER A 646 16.07 11.97 47.63
CA SER A 646 16.42 11.84 49.05
C SER A 646 15.23 11.45 49.94
N LYS A 647 13.99 11.62 49.46
CA LYS A 647 12.76 11.15 50.12
C LYS A 647 12.54 9.64 49.98
N ILE A 648 13.26 8.98 49.08
CA ILE A 648 13.18 7.53 48.84
C ILE A 648 14.46 6.84 49.32
N VAL A 649 15.62 7.40 48.98
CA VAL A 649 16.95 6.93 49.41
C VAL A 649 17.72 8.13 49.99
N PRO A 650 17.63 8.35 51.32
CA PRO A 650 18.35 9.44 52.00
C PRO A 650 19.87 9.37 51.84
N SER A 651 20.57 10.44 52.22
CA SER A 651 22.05 10.43 52.30
C SER A 651 22.54 9.70 53.56
N GLY A 652 23.69 9.02 53.46
CA GLY A 652 24.32 8.34 54.60
C GLY A 652 23.66 7.03 55.02
N VAL A 653 22.87 6.41 54.15
CA VAL A 653 22.17 5.15 54.38
C VAL A 653 23.16 3.98 54.31
N SER A 654 23.08 3.02 55.23
CA SER A 654 24.01 1.88 55.29
C SER A 654 23.78 0.87 54.15
N SER A 655 24.81 0.10 53.78
CA SER A 655 24.67 -0.99 52.80
C SER A 655 23.63 -2.03 53.21
N SER A 656 23.43 -2.25 54.51
CA SER A 656 22.40 -3.14 55.04
C SER A 656 20.97 -2.58 54.89
N GLN A 657 20.78 -1.27 55.05
CA GLN A 657 19.53 -0.58 54.71
C GLN A 657 19.22 -0.67 53.22
N LEU A 658 20.20 -0.42 52.36
CA LEU A 658 20.04 -0.50 50.92
C LEU A 658 19.69 -1.93 50.47
N ASN A 659 20.32 -2.95 51.07
CA ASN A 659 20.00 -4.34 50.76
C ASN A 659 18.59 -4.73 51.23
N ALA A 660 18.18 -4.32 52.43
CA ALA A 660 16.82 -4.56 52.90
C ALA A 660 15.77 -3.88 52.02
N LEU A 661 16.02 -2.65 51.53
CA LEU A 661 15.14 -1.99 50.58
C LEU A 661 15.06 -2.77 49.25
N ARG A 662 16.17 -3.30 48.73
CA ARG A 662 16.17 -4.17 47.53
C ARG A 662 15.34 -5.43 47.73
N GLU A 663 15.44 -6.07 48.89
CA GLU A 663 14.69 -7.29 49.21
C GLU A 663 13.18 -7.03 49.32
N ILE A 664 12.78 -5.95 50.02
CA ILE A 664 11.38 -5.51 50.12
C ILE A 664 10.81 -5.18 48.73
N THR A 665 11.64 -4.60 47.86
CA THR A 665 11.27 -4.22 46.50
C THR A 665 11.16 -5.43 45.56
N ALA A 666 11.95 -6.48 45.79
CA ALA A 666 11.91 -7.71 45.00
C ALA A 666 10.61 -8.48 45.22
N ASP A 667 10.09 -8.47 46.45
CA ASP A 667 8.80 -9.03 46.82
C ASP A 667 8.00 -8.05 47.71
N PRO A 668 7.26 -7.10 47.10
CA PRO A 668 6.47 -6.12 47.84
C PRO A 668 5.34 -6.74 48.69
N SER A 669 4.96 -8.00 48.43
CA SER A 669 3.90 -8.69 49.17
C SER A 669 4.33 -9.14 50.57
N SER A 670 5.64 -9.25 50.82
CA SER A 670 6.22 -9.64 52.12
C SER A 670 6.85 -8.47 52.88
N ALA A 671 6.52 -7.23 52.50
CA ALA A 671 7.15 -6.01 53.00
C ALA A 671 7.03 -5.79 54.53
N GLY A 672 5.94 -6.22 55.17
CA GLY A 672 5.53 -5.81 56.54
C GLY A 672 6.65 -5.71 57.57
N ASN A 673 7.08 -6.83 58.17
CA ASN A 673 8.06 -6.82 59.27
C ASN A 673 9.44 -6.25 58.87
N ARG A 674 9.78 -6.28 57.58
CA ARG A 674 11.10 -5.86 57.07
C ARG A 674 11.13 -4.36 56.80
N LEU A 675 10.01 -3.78 56.39
CA LEU A 675 9.80 -2.34 56.26
C LEU A 675 9.94 -1.64 57.61
N ASP A 676 9.32 -2.19 58.66
CA ASP A 676 9.46 -1.68 60.02
C ASP A 676 10.93 -1.71 60.51
N TRP A 677 11.66 -2.79 60.19
CA TRP A 677 13.10 -2.87 60.47
C TRP A 677 13.94 -1.87 59.66
N LEU A 678 13.54 -1.57 58.43
CA LEU A 678 14.24 -0.65 57.53
C LEU A 678 14.21 0.79 58.08
N ILE A 679 13.07 1.20 58.63
CA ILE A 679 12.81 2.56 59.09
C ILE A 679 13.03 2.76 60.59
N ARG A 680 13.26 1.70 61.37
CA ARG A 680 13.48 1.79 62.82
C ARG A 680 14.84 2.40 63.17
N ASP A 681 14.81 3.38 64.07
CA ASP A 681 16.01 4.00 64.62
C ASP A 681 16.77 3.02 65.55
N LYS A 682 18.09 2.92 65.36
CA LYS A 682 18.98 2.04 66.13
C LYS A 682 20.33 2.71 66.35
N ALA A 683 20.89 2.58 67.56
CA ALA A 683 22.23 3.08 67.88
C ALA A 683 23.29 2.51 66.91
N GLY A 684 24.11 3.39 66.32
CA GLY A 684 25.14 3.03 65.33
C GLY A 684 24.64 2.96 63.87
N ARG A 685 23.39 3.34 63.58
CA ARG A 685 22.80 3.41 62.24
C ARG A 685 22.25 4.81 61.99
N SER A 686 22.39 5.30 60.76
CA SER A 686 21.80 6.57 60.35
C SER A 686 20.27 6.49 60.37
N ALA A 687 19.65 7.40 61.12
CA ALA A 687 18.20 7.54 61.18
C ALA A 687 17.68 8.05 59.83
N TRP A 688 16.57 7.47 59.36
CA TRP A 688 15.90 7.97 58.17
C TRP A 688 15.13 9.25 58.53
N PRO A 689 15.15 10.29 57.68
CA PRO A 689 14.27 11.46 57.84
C PRO A 689 12.80 11.05 57.92
N GLU A 690 11.99 11.71 58.76
CA GLU A 690 10.57 11.35 58.95
C GLU A 690 9.73 11.45 57.67
N ASP A 691 10.06 12.41 56.80
CA ASP A 691 9.43 12.55 55.49
C ASP A 691 9.78 11.37 54.56
N ALA A 692 11.01 10.87 54.62
CA ALA A 692 11.45 9.68 53.89
C ALA A 692 10.82 8.40 54.44
N LYS A 693 10.75 8.25 55.78
CA LYS A 693 10.05 7.14 56.44
C LYS A 693 8.59 7.09 55.98
N ARG A 694 7.87 8.20 56.05
CA ARG A 694 6.48 8.31 55.60
C ARG A 694 6.34 7.96 54.12
N THR A 695 7.16 8.55 53.25
CA THR A 695 7.07 8.34 51.80
C THR A 695 7.31 6.88 51.41
N VAL A 696 8.31 6.23 51.99
CA VAL A 696 8.61 4.82 51.72
C VAL A 696 7.56 3.90 52.33
N THR A 697 7.01 4.21 53.50
CA THR A 697 5.88 3.43 54.05
C THR A 697 4.65 3.51 53.14
N GLU A 698 4.23 4.71 52.77
CA GLU A 698 3.10 4.94 51.85
C GLU A 698 3.32 4.24 50.49
N LEU A 699 4.55 4.19 49.98
CA LEU A 699 4.87 3.54 48.72
C LEU A 699 4.44 2.06 48.69
N PHE A 700 4.56 1.35 49.83
CA PHE A 700 4.21 -0.05 49.93
C PHE A 700 2.77 -0.28 50.44
N THR A 701 2.24 0.62 51.29
CA THR A 701 0.91 0.45 51.91
C THR A 701 -0.24 1.09 51.13
N ASP A 702 -0.01 2.22 50.46
CA ASP A 702 -1.03 2.93 49.68
C ASP A 702 -1.01 2.45 48.21
N PRO A 703 -2.15 1.94 47.68
CA PRO A 703 -2.26 1.53 46.27
C PRO A 703 -1.94 2.63 45.25
N ASP A 704 -2.23 3.89 45.55
CA ASP A 704 -2.14 5.01 44.60
C ASP A 704 -0.85 5.85 44.71
N ARG A 705 -0.06 5.60 45.75
CA ARG A 705 1.14 6.39 46.03
C ARG A 705 2.16 6.37 44.90
N ILE A 706 2.43 5.20 44.32
CA ILE A 706 3.37 5.07 43.22
C ILE A 706 2.94 5.85 41.97
N TRP A 707 1.64 5.84 41.65
CA TRP A 707 1.10 6.56 40.49
C TRP A 707 1.15 8.07 40.70
N THR A 708 0.92 8.53 41.94
CA THR A 708 1.10 9.93 42.33
C THR A 708 2.56 10.39 42.21
N LEU A 709 3.53 9.53 42.53
CA LEU A 709 4.96 9.86 42.42
C LEU A 709 5.46 9.87 40.98
N LEU A 710 4.93 8.99 40.12
CA LEU A 710 5.33 8.87 38.72
C LEU A 710 4.64 9.91 37.81
N GLU A 711 3.49 10.44 38.20
CA GLU A 711 2.71 11.44 37.45
C GLU A 711 2.51 11.04 35.97
N LEU A 712 2.06 9.81 35.73
CA LEU A 712 1.90 9.28 34.38
C LEU A 712 0.76 9.98 33.62
N PRO A 713 0.89 10.25 32.31
CA PRO A 713 -0.20 10.75 31.48
C PRO A 713 -1.17 9.61 31.12
N GLU A 714 -1.86 9.05 32.12
CA GLU A 714 -2.61 7.78 32.00
C GLU A 714 -3.62 7.76 30.85
N ASN A 715 -4.33 8.88 30.64
CA ASN A 715 -5.31 9.02 29.56
C ASN A 715 -4.68 8.94 28.16
N GLU A 716 -3.39 9.24 28.02
CA GLU A 716 -2.66 9.14 26.75
C GLU A 716 -2.08 7.74 26.50
N LEU A 717 -2.03 6.92 27.56
CA LEU A 717 -1.48 5.57 27.53
C LEU A 717 -2.54 4.47 27.39
N VAL A 718 -3.82 4.84 27.26
CA VAL A 718 -4.96 3.92 27.10
C VAL A 718 -5.86 4.28 25.92
N ILE A 719 -6.42 3.23 25.33
CA ILE A 719 -7.43 3.23 24.25
C ILE A 719 -8.60 2.27 24.58
N THR A 720 -8.61 1.68 25.77
CA THR A 720 -9.68 0.85 26.33
C THR A 720 -10.36 1.55 27.51
N THR A 721 -11.64 1.25 27.77
CA THR A 721 -12.42 1.90 28.83
C THR A 721 -12.00 1.48 30.25
N ASP A 722 -11.60 0.23 30.43
CA ASP A 722 -11.06 -0.36 31.67
C ASP A 722 -9.54 -0.17 31.82
N GLY A 723 -8.92 0.38 30.76
CA GLY A 723 -7.54 0.86 30.63
C GLY A 723 -6.75 1.03 31.91
N VAL A 724 -7.02 2.16 32.55
CA VAL A 724 -6.29 2.70 33.70
C VAL A 724 -6.44 1.80 34.93
N ARG A 725 -7.66 1.36 35.23
CA ARG A 725 -7.96 0.57 36.43
C ARG A 725 -7.19 -0.74 36.44
N GLU A 726 -7.26 -1.49 35.34
CA GLU A 726 -6.63 -2.80 35.23
C GLU A 726 -5.10 -2.68 35.22
N LEU A 727 -4.53 -1.70 34.50
CA LEU A 727 -3.07 -1.54 34.43
C LEU A 727 -2.45 -1.01 35.72
N ARG A 728 -3.16 -0.15 36.47
CA ARG A 728 -2.73 0.22 37.82
C ARG A 728 -2.68 -1.00 38.74
N ALA A 729 -3.69 -1.86 38.70
CA ALA A 729 -3.70 -3.08 39.51
C ALA A 729 -2.59 -4.06 39.10
N GLU A 730 -2.44 -4.30 37.79
CA GLU A 730 -1.47 -5.25 37.23
C GLU A 730 -0.02 -4.80 37.45
N LEU A 731 0.29 -3.54 37.15
CA LEU A 731 1.68 -3.05 37.06
C LEU A 731 2.20 -2.41 38.35
N ARG A 732 1.40 -2.31 39.42
CA ARG A 732 1.81 -1.64 40.68
C ARG A 732 3.15 -2.17 41.22
N GLY A 733 3.26 -3.48 41.39
CA GLY A 733 4.48 -4.09 41.93
C GLY A 733 5.69 -3.89 41.01
N GLU A 734 5.49 -3.92 39.69
CA GLU A 734 6.53 -3.65 38.71
C GLU A 734 6.97 -2.18 38.75
N ALA A 735 6.01 -1.24 38.86
CA ALA A 735 6.27 0.19 38.94
C ALA A 735 7.08 0.56 40.19
N ILE A 736 6.70 0.03 41.36
CA ILE A 736 7.47 0.21 42.61
C ILE A 736 8.89 -0.31 42.42
N ARG A 737 9.05 -1.49 41.82
CA ARG A 737 10.36 -2.09 41.61
C ARG A 737 11.26 -1.27 40.69
N VAL A 738 10.75 -0.87 39.53
CA VAL A 738 11.50 -0.03 38.57
C VAL A 738 11.86 1.31 39.20
N PHE A 739 10.92 1.94 39.90
CA PHE A 739 11.11 3.23 40.56
C PHE A 739 12.19 3.20 41.64
N VAL A 740 12.12 2.23 42.57
CA VAL A 740 13.10 2.11 43.65
C VAL A 740 14.47 1.69 43.12
N GLN A 741 14.54 0.77 42.15
CA GLN A 741 15.81 0.38 41.51
C GLN A 741 16.48 1.57 40.80
N ALA A 742 15.71 2.41 40.11
CA ALA A 742 16.23 3.64 39.51
C ALA A 742 16.83 4.56 40.59
N CYS A 743 16.11 4.81 41.69
CA CYS A 743 16.61 5.65 42.79
C CYS A 743 17.90 5.09 43.42
N LEU A 744 17.96 3.77 43.65
CA LEU A 744 19.14 3.08 44.19
C LEU A 744 20.35 3.18 43.24
N ALA A 745 20.13 3.01 41.92
CA ALA A 745 21.18 3.12 40.91
C ALA A 745 21.71 4.55 40.77
N ALA A 746 20.84 5.56 40.93
CA ALA A 746 21.25 6.96 41.01
C ALA A 746 22.09 7.23 42.27
N HIS A 747 21.62 6.76 43.43
CA HIS A 747 22.33 6.94 44.70
C HIS A 747 23.74 6.35 44.66
N ALA A 748 23.89 5.11 44.18
CA ALA A 748 25.19 4.45 44.05
C ALA A 748 26.16 5.20 43.12
N ARG A 749 25.65 5.78 42.02
CA ARG A 749 26.45 6.62 41.13
C ARG A 749 26.93 7.90 41.81
N ASP A 750 26.08 8.55 42.59
CA ASP A 750 26.43 9.76 43.32
C ASP A 750 27.48 9.48 44.41
N GLU A 751 27.38 8.36 45.12
CA GLU A 751 28.40 7.95 46.11
C GLU A 751 29.74 7.66 45.44
N ALA A 752 29.77 6.91 44.33
CA ALA A 752 30.98 6.65 43.57
C ALA A 752 31.63 7.95 43.05
N MET A 753 30.83 8.89 42.55
CA MET A 753 31.32 10.20 42.10
C MET A 753 31.84 11.06 43.26
N ARG A 754 31.22 10.99 44.45
CA ARG A 754 31.75 11.67 45.66
C ARG A 754 33.07 11.07 46.09
N GLN A 755 33.17 9.74 46.13
CA GLN A 755 34.39 9.04 46.54
C GLN A 755 35.55 9.36 45.60
N SER A 756 35.33 9.32 44.28
CA SER A 756 36.34 9.73 43.28
C SER A 756 36.77 11.19 43.45
N ARG A 757 35.84 12.12 43.75
CA ARG A 757 36.18 13.52 44.05
C ARG A 757 36.96 13.68 45.36
N TYR A 758 36.68 12.87 46.38
CA TYR A 758 37.44 12.88 47.64
C TYR A 758 38.85 12.30 47.45
N GLU A 759 39.00 11.26 46.63
CA GLU A 759 40.30 10.67 46.25
C GLU A 759 41.14 11.67 45.44
N GLU A 760 40.55 12.34 44.44
CA GLU A 760 41.21 13.40 43.66
C GLU A 760 41.57 14.65 44.50
N ALA A 761 40.72 15.02 45.48
CA ALA A 761 41.01 16.13 46.40
C ALA A 761 42.09 15.76 47.44
N GLY A 762 42.13 14.49 47.86
CA GLY A 762 43.17 13.96 48.75
C GLY A 762 44.55 13.90 48.09
N GLU A 763 44.61 13.50 46.81
CA GLU A 763 45.85 13.52 46.02
C GLU A 763 46.37 14.94 45.76
N ARG A 764 45.48 15.93 45.55
CA ARG A 764 45.88 17.35 45.42
C ARG A 764 46.32 18.02 46.72
N SER A 765 45.97 17.45 47.87
CA SER A 765 46.42 17.96 49.18
C SER A 765 47.70 17.27 49.67
N SER A 766 48.18 16.24 48.96
CA SER A 766 49.40 15.49 49.24
C SER A 766 50.50 15.68 48.18
N ALA A 767 50.25 16.51 47.16
CA ALA A 767 51.23 17.15 46.28
C ALA A 767 51.40 18.62 46.68
#